data_AF-A0A381YXS3-F1
#
_entry.id   AF-A0A381YXS3-F1
#
_cell.length_a   1.000
_cell.length_b   1.000
_cell.length_c   1.000
_cell.angle_alpha   90.00
_cell.angle_beta   90.00
_cell.angle_gamma   90.00
#
_symmetry.space_group_name_H-M   'P 1'
#
loop_
_entity.id
_entity.type
_entity.pdbx_description
1 polymer ?
#
loop_
_entity_poly.entity_id
_entity_poly.type
_entity_poly.pdbx_seq_one_letter_code
_entity_poly.pdbx_strand_id
1 'polypeptide(L)'
;MNKQEQQLICLFQLHNKWEFKKKKTSYQVKLIGQPYIRFCRSQLTYSAVFLSLLLCLSTGVRSQNTVPPPPLTDAEISEKTTDNATRKTEALREKPPARLDPENASGEKDRIIGKGQNLIVNKNLVEIHGQALVKTEEIVLRSDHIWADFDKNMVKAYGNVKLVVGDEETFSNELVYNMTTKEGVVHEGFTYSEPWYYRGKEIFKIGENESYIRGGSITSSPLKYPHYDFLASKIIVKTNKELIAKHVILRIGGFPLFYFPAYRRDLRKDKQAKIIFRLGTDSYQGPFMSIELPISRRRRLNGSIMFDQSSRRGRGGGTDGGYRVNDVGFDEIFIPFLPDATPSEKVKLRDLASELVDRLDGEFNHYKLRQLFFEYMITEEDVKRAHTKIQEVHAKLQAENADFGKIAETNSDDDQTRYQGGDLGFLVRGERNQEGKLRLNPVLEEAAFALKVGETSQILQTDHGFHILKVDHILDIYGEHEISLRRIDINISPSEKTRENTRETAEKIQERAAAGENLSLLANEFEEAEVSDANNGAMIPLNEMDSQWKYSVRRLETLGEVTPTVMTDQGIYIFQLIEKEETPSFDEIAREFENKVGKSMIEEFEKRQVKKAETEKKALESKETGQDEEQKEKVKTYTKHGFKGRWEHERAVTREAQQLDRGESSNVIESKKGYHLINVKKKRTYRGDLFFYTNDQYSFSREEATRIGQRTALRWGHYHSIYTPWDNREEGRKPLNFMGRVELQSENYKEGFGDSESAIDSFGMFTWGSAFSAIDELDTDDDGNLTFSTQTIGEFLGRLQVNHSLDLTGEGSSTLQKLPEANISLSRMRVSNLPIFKNINDRMVKIADKVNTDTPILSLLSFPTLENASFDLDLNLGNFFRDRYQEEKNVYLLAGVVGFDVRKQSTLKVSSTREAKLDLNLNTNFVWHDKDREGNQHILRRVYDVQADISNILFRIYDISFIPGTRRMRHQMNSTVSASYAPAVDREDNLYPFGPSTYFYEAKDLTYRFDTSIEIKTKKNKTPLRILQFRTRLRADYTDYAAEWNRQYDFIESDITITPLASQKMNIMIRTTHDPNESELDKKRFKQVGFRSNVSYRREKWDFSLGNSFSKRISRASRRINFSFQFRPNSLIEIDLGADYDWIEKQFYSQRMTLRRNLNVWDLRISWHRVGIKRRPPYNNVRQDFTFQLNLLADPAVAVGLGYDATTETWGFRSLPVGVPYNAFGV
;
A
#
# COMPACT_ATOMS: atom_id res chain seq x y z
N MET A 1 29.95 -55.84 13.95
CA MET A 1 28.56 -55.48 13.63
C MET A 1 28.17 -54.31 14.51
N ASN A 2 27.64 -53.26 13.90
CA ASN A 2 27.86 -51.87 14.30
C ASN A 2 26.65 -51.28 15.05
N LYS A 3 26.92 -50.21 15.79
CA LYS A 3 26.09 -49.44 16.76
C LYS A 3 24.66 -49.00 16.33
N GLN A 4 24.12 -49.40 15.18
CA GLN A 4 22.83 -48.95 14.67
C GLN A 4 21.60 -49.71 15.19
N GLU A 5 21.76 -50.90 15.79
CA GLU A 5 20.61 -51.70 16.25
C GLU A 5 20.21 -51.48 17.71
N GLN A 6 21.00 -50.74 18.50
CA GLN A 6 20.68 -50.46 19.91
C GLN A 6 19.92 -49.14 20.15
N GLN A 7 19.77 -48.27 19.15
CA GLN A 7 18.96 -47.04 19.28
C GLN A 7 17.48 -47.22 18.94
N LEU A 8 17.07 -48.35 18.34
CA LEU A 8 15.68 -48.58 17.93
C LEU A 8 14.76 -49.19 19.01
N ILE A 9 15.28 -49.46 20.22
CA ILE A 9 14.48 -50.01 21.34
C ILE A 9 14.26 -48.99 22.49
N CYS A 10 14.72 -47.74 22.36
CA CYS A 10 14.46 -46.67 23.35
C CYS A 10 13.36 -45.66 22.95
N LEU A 11 12.65 -45.86 21.84
CA LEU A 11 11.60 -44.93 21.37
C LEU A 11 10.15 -45.47 21.50
N PHE A 12 9.95 -46.52 22.31
CA PHE A 12 8.63 -47.07 22.62
C PHE A 12 8.32 -47.13 24.12
N GLN A 13 8.73 -46.12 24.89
CA GLN A 13 8.19 -45.88 26.23
C GLN A 13 8.18 -44.38 26.55
N LEU A 14 7.06 -43.70 26.28
CA LEU A 14 6.58 -42.53 27.04
C LEU A 14 5.13 -42.22 26.61
N HIS A 15 4.26 -43.19 26.82
CA HIS A 15 2.81 -42.99 26.90
C HIS A 15 2.47 -42.77 28.39
N ASN A 16 2.46 -41.51 28.84
CA ASN A 16 1.72 -40.98 30.01
C ASN A 16 2.36 -39.67 30.52
N LYS A 17 1.70 -38.52 30.25
CA LYS A 17 1.52 -37.37 31.19
C LYS A 17 0.96 -36.13 30.46
N TRP A 18 -0.33 -36.15 30.13
CA TRP A 18 -1.14 -34.93 30.00
C TRP A 18 -2.46 -35.16 30.75
N GLU A 19 -2.40 -35.09 32.08
CA GLU A 19 -3.60 -35.03 32.93
C GLU A 19 -4.19 -33.61 32.89
N PHE A 20 -5.32 -33.44 32.20
CA PHE A 20 -6.21 -32.33 32.44
C PHE A 20 -6.97 -32.55 33.76
N LYS A 21 -6.74 -31.68 34.76
CA LYS A 21 -7.54 -31.62 36.00
C LYS A 21 -9.01 -31.35 35.68
N LYS A 22 -9.84 -32.39 35.75
CA LYS A 22 -11.31 -32.31 35.79
C LYS A 22 -11.77 -31.66 37.11
N LYS A 23 -12.43 -30.50 37.04
CA LYS A 23 -13.47 -30.14 38.03
C LYS A 23 -14.82 -30.63 37.48
N LYS A 24 -15.39 -31.64 38.14
CA LYS A 24 -16.75 -32.14 37.90
C LYS A 24 -17.77 -31.10 38.41
N THR A 25 -18.71 -30.71 37.57
CA THR A 25 -20.10 -30.48 37.98
C THR A 25 -21.00 -30.88 36.81
N SER A 26 -22.00 -31.70 37.13
CA SER A 26 -22.90 -32.39 36.20
C SER A 26 -24.14 -31.57 35.92
N TYR A 27 -24.50 -31.41 34.64
CA TYR A 27 -25.89 -31.21 34.23
C TYR A 27 -26.21 -32.19 33.09
N GLN A 28 -27.22 -33.03 33.32
CA GLN A 28 -27.77 -33.98 32.35
C GLN A 28 -28.63 -33.23 31.32
N VAL A 29 -28.43 -33.52 30.03
CA VAL A 29 -29.44 -33.30 28.99
C VAL A 29 -29.68 -34.65 28.30
N LYS A 30 -30.94 -35.09 28.32
CA LYS A 30 -31.46 -36.33 27.75
C LYS A 30 -31.30 -36.32 26.22
N LEU A 31 -30.69 -37.38 25.67
CA LEU A 31 -30.73 -37.76 24.26
C LEU A 31 -31.97 -38.62 23.99
N ILE A 32 -32.73 -38.29 22.93
CA ILE A 32 -33.73 -39.18 22.34
C ILE A 32 -33.56 -39.15 20.80
N GLY A 33 -33.20 -40.30 20.22
CA GLY A 33 -33.60 -40.74 18.88
C GLY A 33 -32.71 -40.40 17.66
N GLN A 34 -31.93 -41.39 17.20
CA GLN A 34 -31.38 -41.53 15.82
C GLN A 34 -32.08 -42.73 15.12
N PRO A 35 -32.06 -42.86 13.76
CA PRO A 35 -31.00 -43.59 13.01
C PRO A 35 -30.66 -42.98 11.62
N TYR A 36 -29.67 -43.34 10.77
CA TYR A 36 -28.51 -44.26 10.72
C TYR A 36 -27.59 -43.75 9.57
N ILE A 37 -26.25 -43.72 9.72
CA ILE A 37 -25.29 -43.77 8.61
C ILE A 37 -24.30 -44.91 8.89
N ARG A 38 -24.27 -45.92 8.00
CA ARG A 38 -23.31 -47.05 8.02
C ARG A 38 -22.04 -46.65 7.27
N PHE A 39 -20.90 -46.67 7.95
CA PHE A 39 -19.59 -46.81 7.30
C PHE A 39 -19.25 -48.30 7.23
N CYS A 40 -19.12 -48.85 6.02
CA CYS A 40 -18.54 -50.18 5.82
C CYS A 40 -17.02 -50.12 5.98
N ARG A 41 -16.49 -50.99 6.83
CA ARG A 41 -15.08 -51.37 6.92
C ARG A 41 -14.77 -52.37 5.79
N SER A 42 -13.67 -52.16 5.06
CA SER A 42 -12.88 -53.27 4.53
C SER A 42 -11.39 -52.97 4.68
N GLN A 43 -10.68 -53.93 5.28
CA GLN A 43 -9.23 -53.95 5.42
C GLN A 43 -8.58 -54.21 4.06
N LEU A 44 -7.54 -53.43 3.73
CA LEU A 44 -6.49 -53.81 2.79
C LEU A 44 -5.17 -53.24 3.32
N THR A 45 -4.25 -54.13 3.66
CA THR A 45 -2.86 -53.86 4.08
C THR A 45 -1.90 -54.23 2.95
N TYR A 46 -0.75 -53.53 2.94
CA TYR A 46 0.41 -53.60 2.02
C TYR A 46 0.28 -52.73 0.74
N SER A 47 1.22 -51.85 0.37
CA SER A 47 2.53 -51.52 0.96
C SER A 47 3.22 -50.35 0.24
N ALA A 48 3.88 -49.50 1.03
CA ALA A 48 5.28 -49.08 0.88
C ALA A 48 5.77 -48.22 -0.31
N VAL A 49 4.92 -47.41 -0.97
CA VAL A 49 5.41 -46.32 -1.84
C VAL A 49 4.89 -44.93 -1.42
N PHE A 50 3.84 -44.89 -0.60
CA PHE A 50 3.16 -43.64 -0.23
C PHE A 50 3.70 -42.97 1.06
N LEU A 51 4.57 -43.66 1.82
CA LEU A 51 5.12 -43.14 3.09
C LEU A 51 6.59 -42.71 2.98
N SER A 52 7.29 -43.09 1.90
CA SER A 52 8.62 -42.58 1.55
C SER A 52 8.57 -41.26 0.78
N LEU A 53 7.44 -40.93 0.14
CA LEU A 53 7.21 -39.61 -0.48
C LEU A 53 6.71 -38.54 0.51
N LEU A 54 6.22 -38.95 1.69
CA LEU A 54 5.66 -38.03 2.70
C LEU A 54 6.69 -37.54 3.73
N LEU A 55 7.94 -38.01 3.65
CA LEU A 55 9.03 -37.67 4.58
C LEU A 55 10.19 -36.88 3.95
N CYS A 56 10.09 -36.48 2.68
CA CYS A 56 11.13 -35.72 1.97
C CYS A 56 10.66 -34.40 1.33
N LEU A 57 9.51 -33.85 1.74
CA LEU A 57 8.95 -32.65 1.10
C LEU A 57 8.54 -31.61 2.12
N SER A 58 9.54 -31.03 2.75
CA SER A 58 9.51 -29.63 3.17
C SER A 58 10.65 -29.00 2.36
N THR A 59 10.40 -28.04 1.47
CA THR A 59 10.57 -26.61 1.82
C THR A 59 10.52 -25.66 0.61
N GLY A 60 10.41 -24.36 0.95
CA GLY A 60 11.32 -23.32 0.41
C GLY A 60 10.89 -22.65 -0.88
N VAL A 61 10.82 -21.32 -0.95
CA VAL A 61 9.79 -20.59 -1.72
C VAL A 61 10.30 -19.26 -2.38
N ARG A 62 9.39 -18.53 -3.09
CA ARG A 62 9.27 -17.21 -3.82
C ARG A 62 10.02 -16.79 -5.08
N SER A 63 9.17 -16.37 -6.03
CA SER A 63 9.42 -15.45 -7.14
C SER A 63 9.19 -13.96 -6.79
N GLN A 64 10.00 -13.07 -7.38
CA GLN A 64 9.67 -11.66 -7.67
C GLN A 64 8.73 -11.55 -8.90
N ASN A 65 8.01 -10.48 -9.25
CA ASN A 65 7.69 -9.16 -8.69
C ASN A 65 6.46 -8.67 -9.48
N THR A 66 5.42 -8.14 -8.83
CA THR A 66 4.46 -7.22 -9.48
C THR A 66 4.09 -6.10 -8.51
N VAL A 67 4.38 -4.87 -8.92
CA VAL A 67 4.10 -3.64 -8.17
C VAL A 67 2.66 -3.19 -8.49
N PRO A 68 1.77 -2.99 -7.50
CA PRO A 68 0.52 -2.26 -7.70
C PRO A 68 0.77 -0.73 -7.68
N PRO A 69 -0.01 0.07 -8.42
CA PRO A 69 0.19 1.52 -8.48
C PRO A 69 -0.18 2.20 -7.15
N PRO A 70 0.47 3.33 -6.80
CA PRO A 70 0.23 4.03 -5.54
C PRO A 70 -1.13 4.75 -5.53
N PRO A 71 -1.77 4.90 -4.35
CA PRO A 71 -2.88 5.83 -4.17
C PRO A 71 -2.37 7.27 -4.31
N LEU A 72 -3.14 8.09 -5.05
CA LEU A 72 -2.91 9.53 -5.21
C LEU A 72 -3.04 10.22 -3.84
N THR A 73 -1.91 10.66 -3.30
CA THR A 73 -1.83 11.61 -2.18
C THR A 73 -1.70 13.03 -2.73
N ASP A 74 -2.51 13.93 -2.18
CA ASP A 74 -2.55 15.36 -2.49
C ASP A 74 -1.16 15.98 -2.29
N ALA A 75 -0.56 16.42 -3.40
CA ALA A 75 0.67 17.17 -3.42
C ALA A 75 0.34 18.68 -3.43
N GLU A 76 1.01 19.36 -2.51
CA GLU A 76 1.00 20.79 -2.27
C GLU A 76 1.23 21.60 -3.54
N ILE A 77 0.42 22.65 -3.68
CA ILE A 77 0.54 23.69 -4.69
C ILE A 77 1.72 24.57 -4.29
N SER A 78 2.89 24.29 -4.87
CA SER A 78 4.01 25.22 -4.93
C SER A 78 3.82 26.10 -6.17
N GLU A 79 3.44 27.36 -5.95
CA GLU A 79 3.40 28.40 -6.98
C GLU A 79 4.83 28.72 -7.46
N LYS A 80 5.08 28.49 -8.75
CA LYS A 80 6.09 29.23 -9.51
C LYS A 80 5.39 29.93 -10.66
N THR A 81 5.23 31.25 -10.54
CA THR A 81 5.08 32.15 -11.69
C THR A 81 6.22 33.16 -11.66
N THR A 82 6.99 33.15 -12.74
CA THR A 82 8.02 34.12 -13.10
C THR A 82 7.40 35.38 -13.71
N ASP A 83 7.90 36.52 -13.23
CA ASP A 83 8.19 37.79 -13.90
C ASP A 83 7.18 38.44 -14.86
N ASN A 84 6.72 39.65 -14.49
CA ASN A 84 7.14 40.87 -15.20
C ASN A 84 6.82 42.18 -14.43
N ALA A 85 7.90 42.85 -14.04
CA ALA A 85 8.18 44.29 -14.12
C ALA A 85 7.09 45.34 -13.77
N THR A 86 7.33 46.14 -12.71
CA THR A 86 7.70 47.56 -12.88
C THR A 86 8.39 48.16 -11.64
N ARG A 87 9.41 48.98 -11.92
CA ARG A 87 10.31 49.72 -11.02
C ARG A 87 9.60 50.76 -10.13
N LYS A 88 10.10 50.99 -8.90
CA LYS A 88 10.81 52.23 -8.50
C LYS A 88 11.37 52.16 -7.06
N THR A 89 12.71 52.09 -7.01
CA THR A 89 13.71 52.87 -6.26
C THR A 89 13.49 53.40 -4.82
N GLU A 90 14.63 53.41 -4.11
CA GLU A 90 15.04 54.17 -2.91
C GLU A 90 14.66 53.58 -1.55
N ALA A 91 15.51 53.59 -0.51
CA ALA A 91 16.96 53.67 -0.33
C ALA A 91 17.22 53.24 1.13
N LEU A 92 18.39 52.66 1.39
CA LEU A 92 18.84 52.25 2.72
C LEU A 92 18.84 53.37 3.77
N ARG A 93 18.29 53.11 4.97
CA ARG A 93 18.78 53.67 6.25
C ARG A 93 18.71 52.61 7.35
N GLU A 94 19.79 52.54 8.11
CA GLU A 94 20.10 51.59 9.18
C GLU A 94 18.97 51.46 10.21
N LYS A 95 18.68 50.22 10.63
CA LYS A 95 17.73 49.92 11.69
C LYS A 95 18.44 50.02 13.06
N PRO A 96 17.99 50.87 13.99
CA PRO A 96 18.41 50.81 15.40
C PRO A 96 17.84 49.54 16.05
N PRO A 97 18.36 49.09 17.21
CA PRO A 97 18.01 47.78 17.78
C PRO A 97 16.52 47.70 18.07
N ALA A 98 15.92 46.57 17.70
CA ALA A 98 14.49 46.33 17.88
C ALA A 98 14.11 46.43 19.37
N ARG A 99 13.19 47.36 19.68
CA ARG A 99 12.35 47.24 20.88
C ARG A 99 11.64 45.89 20.80
N LEU A 100 11.82 45.06 21.82
CA LEU A 100 11.05 43.83 22.03
C LEU A 100 9.56 44.15 21.95
N ASP A 101 8.87 43.50 21.03
CA ASP A 101 7.42 43.63 20.84
C ASP A 101 6.71 42.62 21.77
N PRO A 102 6.00 43.06 22.83
CA PRO A 102 5.43 42.17 23.83
C PRO A 102 4.28 41.30 23.31
N GLU A 103 3.78 41.52 22.09
CA GLU A 103 2.78 40.64 21.47
C GLU A 103 3.35 39.27 21.05
N ASN A 104 4.66 39.20 20.77
CA ASN A 104 5.35 37.98 20.34
C ASN A 104 6.14 37.28 21.46
N ALA A 105 6.01 37.74 22.71
CA ALA A 105 6.64 37.09 23.85
C ALA A 105 5.92 35.76 24.20
N SER A 106 6.69 34.67 24.27
CA SER A 106 6.25 33.37 24.80
C SER A 106 5.82 33.54 26.26
N GLY A 107 4.66 32.99 26.64
CA GLY A 107 4.21 33.03 28.04
C GLY A 107 5.25 32.38 28.96
N GLU A 108 5.73 33.11 29.96
CA GLU A 108 6.63 32.58 30.98
C GLU A 108 5.81 31.98 32.11
N LYS A 109 6.25 30.82 32.63
CA LYS A 109 5.64 30.13 33.76
C LYS A 109 5.58 31.06 34.98
N ASP A 110 4.43 31.15 35.63
CA ASP A 110 4.14 32.00 36.80
C ASP A 110 4.18 33.53 36.59
N ARG A 111 4.11 34.01 35.33
CA ARG A 111 3.98 35.45 35.01
C ARG A 111 2.65 35.77 34.33
N ILE A 112 1.93 36.76 34.88
CA ILE A 112 0.71 37.33 34.31
C ILE A 112 1.07 38.66 33.64
N ILE A 113 0.83 38.75 32.33
CA ILE A 113 1.08 39.98 31.56
C ILE A 113 -0.23 40.76 31.47
N GLY A 114 -0.30 41.91 32.13
CA GLY A 114 -1.40 42.88 32.04
C GLY A 114 -0.99 44.11 31.23
N LYS A 115 -1.76 44.48 30.20
CA LYS A 115 -1.52 45.69 29.37
C LYS A 115 -2.84 46.41 29.11
N GLY A 116 -2.84 47.74 29.21
CA GLY A 116 -3.95 48.60 28.84
C GLY A 116 -3.52 50.06 28.81
N GLN A 117 -4.39 50.95 28.35
CA GLN A 117 -4.13 52.39 28.31
C GLN A 117 -4.04 53.01 29.70
N ASN A 118 -4.83 52.50 30.64
CA ASN A 118 -4.79 52.89 32.03
C ASN A 118 -4.83 51.65 32.92
N LEU A 119 -3.85 51.52 33.82
CA LEU A 119 -3.68 50.38 34.72
C LEU A 119 -3.67 50.90 36.15
N ILE A 120 -4.67 50.51 36.94
CA ILE A 120 -4.80 50.87 38.36
C ILE A 120 -4.57 49.59 39.16
N VAL A 121 -3.52 49.58 39.98
CA VAL A 121 -3.16 48.44 40.84
C VAL A 121 -3.36 48.86 42.29
N ASN A 122 -4.28 48.20 43.00
CA ASN A 122 -4.52 48.42 44.42
C ASN A 122 -4.41 47.09 45.17
N LYS A 123 -3.21 46.80 45.69
CA LYS A 123 -2.85 45.51 46.29
C LYS A 123 -3.13 44.34 45.34
N ASN A 124 -4.14 43.52 45.66
CA ASN A 124 -4.54 42.32 44.92
C ASN A 124 -5.73 42.58 43.99
N LEU A 125 -6.12 43.85 43.79
CA LEU A 125 -7.14 44.26 42.82
C LEU A 125 -6.47 45.04 41.68
N VAL A 126 -6.67 44.57 40.45
CA VAL A 126 -6.11 45.20 39.25
C VAL A 126 -7.23 45.58 38.30
N GLU A 127 -7.27 46.85 37.93
CA GLU A 127 -8.21 47.44 36.97
C GLU A 127 -7.43 47.89 35.73
N ILE A 128 -7.82 47.38 34.58
CA ILE A 128 -7.20 47.67 33.29
C ILE A 128 -8.27 48.28 32.39
N HIS A 129 -8.05 49.51 31.92
CA HIS A 129 -8.96 50.22 31.03
C HIS A 129 -8.29 50.57 29.70
N GLY A 130 -9.06 50.45 28.61
CA GLY A 130 -8.66 50.78 27.25
C GLY A 130 -7.72 49.73 26.65
N GLN A 131 -8.21 48.93 25.70
CA GLN A 131 -7.47 47.82 25.08
C GLN A 131 -6.81 46.90 26.12
N ALA A 132 -7.57 46.56 27.17
CA ALA A 132 -7.12 45.71 28.26
C ALA A 132 -6.81 44.30 27.76
N LEU A 133 -5.62 43.80 28.08
CA LEU A 133 -5.10 42.47 27.76
C LEU A 133 -4.55 41.85 29.03
N VAL A 134 -5.01 40.65 29.35
CA VAL A 134 -4.42 39.77 30.35
C VAL A 134 -3.99 38.48 29.66
N LYS A 135 -2.71 38.13 29.73
CA LYS A 135 -2.13 36.90 29.13
C LYS A 135 -1.40 36.08 30.20
N THR A 136 -1.70 34.79 30.25
CA THR A 136 -0.99 33.77 31.04
C THR A 136 -0.47 32.66 30.10
N GLU A 137 0.13 31.59 30.64
CA GLU A 137 0.58 30.43 29.85
C GLU A 137 -0.59 29.78 29.07
N GLU A 138 -1.78 29.70 29.68
CA GLU A 138 -2.93 28.97 29.13
C GLU A 138 -4.09 29.87 28.66
N ILE A 139 -4.11 31.15 29.06
CA ILE A 139 -5.27 32.04 28.89
C ILE A 139 -4.86 33.36 28.24
N VAL A 140 -5.62 33.79 27.23
CA VAL A 140 -5.53 35.14 26.65
C VAL A 140 -6.89 35.81 26.77
N LEU A 141 -7.00 36.86 27.56
CA LEU A 141 -8.21 37.65 27.75
C LEU A 141 -8.00 39.08 27.23
N ARG A 142 -8.85 39.54 26.31
CA ARG A 142 -8.89 40.90 25.78
C ARG A 142 -10.25 41.53 26.06
N SER A 143 -10.29 42.82 26.38
CA SER A 143 -11.54 43.56 26.60
C SER A 143 -11.28 45.08 26.62
N ASP A 144 -12.33 45.91 26.59
CA ASP A 144 -12.21 47.34 26.84
C ASP A 144 -11.87 47.63 28.31
N HIS A 145 -12.44 46.84 29.24
CA HIS A 145 -12.19 46.94 30.67
C HIS A 145 -12.03 45.57 31.32
N ILE A 146 -10.95 45.35 32.08
CA ILE A 146 -10.72 44.12 32.86
C ILE A 146 -10.54 44.48 34.33
N TRP A 147 -11.25 43.77 35.19
CA TRP A 147 -11.16 43.86 36.64
C TRP A 147 -10.76 42.50 37.21
N ALA A 148 -9.54 42.39 37.74
CA ALA A 148 -9.00 41.16 38.30
C ALA A 148 -8.84 41.29 39.82
N ASP A 149 -9.60 40.49 40.56
CA ASP A 149 -9.52 40.32 42.01
C ASP A 149 -8.73 39.02 42.30
N PHE A 150 -7.44 39.17 42.63
CA PHE A 150 -6.54 38.05 42.88
C PHE A 150 -6.78 37.39 44.25
N ASP A 151 -7.42 38.06 45.21
CA ASP A 151 -7.81 37.44 46.49
C ASP A 151 -8.91 36.39 46.27
N LYS A 152 -9.82 36.65 45.33
CA LYS A 152 -10.91 35.74 44.94
C LYS A 152 -10.61 34.92 43.70
N ASN A 153 -9.43 35.09 43.08
CA ASN A 153 -9.05 34.55 41.78
C ASN A 153 -10.11 34.77 40.69
N MET A 154 -10.77 35.94 40.70
CA MET A 154 -11.90 36.25 39.82
C MET A 154 -11.55 37.41 38.88
N VAL A 155 -11.86 37.25 37.61
CA VAL A 155 -11.68 38.27 36.58
C VAL A 155 -13.04 38.61 35.98
N LYS A 156 -13.36 39.90 35.92
CA LYS A 156 -14.52 40.45 35.22
C LYS A 156 -14.05 41.26 34.03
N ALA A 157 -14.65 41.07 32.87
CA ALA A 157 -14.31 41.81 31.67
C ALA A 157 -15.57 42.39 31.01
N TYR A 158 -15.46 43.62 30.52
CA TYR A 158 -16.57 44.41 29.97
C TYR A 158 -16.17 45.09 28.66
N GLY A 159 -16.99 44.90 27.63
CA GLY A 159 -16.79 45.49 26.31
C GLY A 159 -15.78 44.68 25.48
N ASN A 160 -16.21 44.28 24.27
CA ASN A 160 -15.40 43.54 23.29
C ASN A 160 -14.55 42.41 23.88
N VAL A 161 -15.14 41.61 24.77
CA VAL A 161 -14.41 40.57 25.48
C VAL A 161 -14.05 39.45 24.51
N LYS A 162 -12.78 39.06 24.44
CA LYS A 162 -12.28 37.85 23.78
C LYS A 162 -11.45 37.05 24.77
N LEU A 163 -11.91 35.86 25.11
CA LEU A 163 -11.22 34.88 25.95
C LEU A 163 -10.78 33.70 25.08
N VAL A 164 -9.49 33.36 25.11
CA VAL A 164 -8.93 32.16 24.46
C VAL A 164 -8.37 31.26 25.55
N VAL A 165 -8.82 30.01 25.61
CA VAL A 165 -8.34 28.98 26.54
C VAL A 165 -8.15 27.68 25.78
N GLY A 166 -6.90 27.24 25.61
CA GLY A 166 -6.58 26.10 24.73
C GLY A 166 -7.08 26.33 23.30
N ASP A 167 -7.92 25.43 22.79
CA ASP A 167 -8.52 25.49 21.45
C ASP A 167 -9.90 26.19 21.41
N GLU A 168 -10.41 26.68 22.55
CA GLU A 168 -11.71 27.36 22.64
C GLU A 168 -11.55 28.88 22.58
N GLU A 169 -12.28 29.53 21.67
CA GLU A 169 -12.39 31.00 21.61
C GLU A 169 -13.79 31.45 22.01
N THR A 170 -13.89 32.32 23.01
CA THR A 170 -15.15 32.89 23.50
C THR A 170 -15.16 34.40 23.36
N PHE A 171 -16.24 34.95 22.82
CA PHE A 171 -16.47 36.38 22.63
C PHE A 171 -17.72 36.81 23.39
N SER A 172 -17.70 37.95 24.08
CA SER A 172 -18.87 38.45 24.82
C SER A 172 -18.84 39.95 25.09
N ASN A 173 -19.97 40.47 25.55
CA ASN A 173 -20.06 41.84 26.07
C ASN A 173 -19.63 41.91 27.54
N GLU A 174 -19.95 40.88 28.33
CA GLU A 174 -19.56 40.74 29.73
C GLU A 174 -19.10 39.30 29.99
N LEU A 175 -18.05 39.17 30.80
CA LEU A 175 -17.48 37.90 31.24
C LEU A 175 -17.13 38.00 32.72
N VAL A 176 -17.53 37.00 33.50
CA VAL A 176 -17.02 36.75 34.84
C VAL A 176 -16.35 35.39 34.81
N TYR A 177 -15.08 35.29 35.23
CA TYR A 177 -14.29 34.07 35.11
C TYR A 177 -13.41 33.86 36.34
N ASN A 178 -13.44 32.67 36.92
CA ASN A 178 -12.56 32.28 38.02
C ASN A 178 -11.32 31.57 37.44
N MET A 179 -10.14 32.11 37.72
CA MET A 179 -8.87 31.61 37.18
C MET A 179 -8.44 30.26 37.79
N THR A 180 -8.89 29.94 39.01
CA THR A 180 -8.54 28.69 39.70
C THR A 180 -9.51 27.56 39.36
N THR A 181 -10.82 27.80 39.48
CA THR A 181 -11.82 26.76 39.18
C THR A 181 -12.09 26.61 37.69
N LYS A 182 -11.60 27.54 36.86
CA LYS A 182 -11.89 27.66 35.42
C LYS A 182 -13.39 27.77 35.11
N GLU A 183 -14.19 28.17 36.09
CA GLU A 183 -15.62 28.42 35.96
C GLU A 183 -15.87 29.86 35.52
N GLY A 184 -16.96 30.11 34.80
CA GLY A 184 -17.29 31.47 34.41
C GLY A 184 -18.71 31.63 33.88
N VAL A 185 -19.17 32.87 33.87
CA VAL A 185 -20.46 33.26 33.29
C VAL A 185 -20.18 34.26 32.17
N VAL A 186 -20.68 33.94 30.99
CA VAL A 186 -20.57 34.76 29.79
C VAL A 186 -21.96 35.25 29.45
N HIS A 187 -22.16 36.57 29.38
CA HIS A 187 -23.43 37.17 28.99
C HIS A 187 -23.38 37.61 27.51
N GLU A 188 -24.40 37.23 26.75
CA GLU A 188 -24.49 37.41 25.29
C GLU A 188 -23.24 36.91 24.56
N GLY A 189 -22.83 35.68 24.87
CA GLY A 189 -21.58 35.09 24.43
C GLY A 189 -21.68 34.27 23.15
N PHE A 190 -20.57 34.20 22.42
CA PHE A 190 -20.32 33.34 21.28
C PHE A 190 -19.04 32.53 21.51
N THR A 191 -19.11 31.20 21.46
CA THR A 191 -17.96 30.31 21.66
C THR A 191 -17.72 29.44 20.43
N TYR A 192 -16.47 29.31 20.01
CA TYR A 192 -16.05 28.37 18.95
C TYR A 192 -15.24 27.22 19.55
N SER A 193 -15.58 25.99 19.15
CA SER A 193 -14.86 24.76 19.44
C SER A 193 -14.97 23.84 18.23
N GLU A 194 -13.86 23.56 17.53
CA GLU A 194 -13.85 22.85 16.25
C GLU A 194 -14.73 21.57 16.25
N PRO A 195 -15.69 21.39 15.32
CA PRO A 195 -16.10 22.27 14.20
C PRO A 195 -17.35 23.13 14.47
N TRP A 196 -17.74 23.35 15.73
CA TRP A 196 -19.00 23.97 16.13
C TRP A 196 -18.86 25.38 16.73
N TYR A 197 -19.85 26.20 16.43
CA TYR A 197 -20.09 27.51 17.01
C TYR A 197 -21.34 27.49 17.88
N TYR A 198 -21.23 28.03 19.10
CA TYR A 198 -22.30 28.10 20.09
C TYR A 198 -22.61 29.56 20.41
N ARG A 199 -23.90 29.91 20.49
CA ARG A 199 -24.37 31.23 20.98
C ARG A 199 -25.33 31.03 22.13
N GLY A 200 -25.30 31.93 23.09
CA GLY A 200 -26.26 31.92 24.20
C GLY A 200 -26.41 33.28 24.85
N LYS A 201 -27.59 33.52 25.43
CA LYS A 201 -27.79 34.69 26.31
C LYS A 201 -26.97 34.57 27.59
N GLU A 202 -26.86 33.35 28.11
CA GLU A 202 -26.03 33.00 29.26
C GLU A 202 -25.27 31.70 28.95
N ILE A 203 -23.94 31.75 28.96
CA ILE A 203 -23.07 30.58 28.89
C ILE A 203 -22.36 30.44 30.24
N PHE A 204 -22.71 29.40 30.98
CA PHE A 204 -22.09 29.02 32.24
C PHE A 204 -21.01 27.97 31.97
N LYS A 205 -19.75 28.33 32.13
CA LYS A 205 -18.64 27.38 32.16
C LYS A 205 -18.57 26.80 33.58
N ILE A 206 -18.87 25.51 33.71
CA ILE A 206 -18.98 24.79 35.00
C ILE A 206 -17.65 24.06 35.32
N GLY A 207 -16.67 24.13 34.42
CA GLY A 207 -15.32 23.64 34.61
C GLY A 207 -14.53 23.72 33.32
N GLU A 208 -13.30 23.19 33.34
CA GLU A 208 -12.35 23.30 32.22
C GLU A 208 -12.91 22.83 30.86
N ASN A 209 -13.68 21.73 30.85
CA ASN A 209 -14.18 21.07 29.65
C ASN A 209 -15.72 20.90 29.62
N GLU A 210 -16.46 21.63 30.46
CA GLU A 210 -17.92 21.52 30.53
C GLU A 210 -18.59 22.90 30.55
N SER A 211 -19.43 23.14 29.55
CA SER A 211 -20.17 24.39 29.38
C SER A 211 -21.67 24.12 29.29
N TYR A 212 -22.43 25.04 29.88
CA TYR A 212 -23.87 25.01 29.96
C TYR A 212 -24.46 26.30 29.39
N ILE A 213 -25.29 26.18 28.36
CA ILE A 213 -25.84 27.33 27.64
C ILE A 213 -27.36 27.34 27.80
N ARG A 214 -27.89 28.46 28.26
CA ARG A 214 -29.33 28.68 28.41
C ARG A 214 -29.85 29.55 27.27
N GLY A 215 -30.84 29.04 26.52
CA GLY A 215 -31.47 29.75 25.42
C GLY A 215 -30.49 30.18 24.33
N GLY A 216 -29.99 29.21 23.55
CA GLY A 216 -28.88 29.39 22.63
C GLY A 216 -29.07 28.75 21.26
N SER A 217 -28.12 28.95 20.36
CA SER A 217 -28.10 28.34 19.03
C SER A 217 -26.75 27.68 18.73
N ILE A 218 -26.77 26.57 18.00
CA ILE A 218 -25.58 25.81 17.60
C ILE A 218 -25.49 25.74 16.09
N THR A 219 -24.33 26.01 15.51
CA THR A 219 -24.11 25.93 14.05
C THR A 219 -22.68 25.54 13.74
N SER A 220 -22.40 24.97 12.57
CA SER A 220 -21.03 24.85 12.06
C SER A 220 -20.63 26.02 11.15
N SER A 221 -21.58 26.93 10.88
CA SER A 221 -21.34 28.08 10.02
C SER A 221 -20.63 29.20 10.79
N PRO A 222 -19.51 29.74 10.30
CA PRO A 222 -18.81 30.85 10.94
C PRO A 222 -19.51 32.21 10.79
N LEU A 223 -20.59 32.29 10.01
CA LEU A 223 -21.23 33.56 9.66
C LEU A 223 -22.02 34.17 10.82
N LYS A 224 -22.05 35.51 10.89
CA LYS A 224 -22.91 36.26 11.83
C LYS A 224 -24.38 35.85 11.70
N TYR A 225 -24.86 35.65 10.48
CA TYR A 225 -26.15 35.02 10.20
C TYR A 225 -25.89 33.65 9.57
N PRO A 226 -25.95 32.56 10.36
CA PRO A 226 -25.58 31.25 9.86
C PRO A 226 -26.62 30.75 8.85
N HIS A 227 -26.18 30.01 7.83
CA HIS A 227 -27.08 29.42 6.83
C HIS A 227 -28.09 28.44 7.47
N TYR A 228 -27.68 27.79 8.56
CA TYR A 228 -28.53 26.96 9.40
C TYR A 228 -28.10 27.08 10.86
N ASP A 229 -29.01 26.86 11.79
CA ASP A 229 -28.67 26.68 13.20
C ASP A 229 -29.69 25.81 13.94
N PHE A 230 -29.24 25.23 15.05
CA PHE A 230 -30.07 24.50 15.99
C PHE A 230 -30.36 25.41 17.19
N LEU A 231 -31.53 26.02 17.20
CA LEU A 231 -32.01 26.82 18.34
C LEU A 231 -32.45 25.87 19.45
N ALA A 232 -31.96 26.02 20.67
CA ALA A 232 -32.28 25.12 21.78
C ALA A 232 -32.47 25.90 23.08
N SER A 233 -33.40 25.45 23.92
CA SER A 233 -33.62 26.09 25.23
C SER A 233 -32.49 25.77 26.22
N LYS A 234 -31.82 24.63 26.05
CA LYS A 234 -30.76 24.14 26.93
C LYS A 234 -29.69 23.41 26.11
N ILE A 235 -28.41 23.78 26.24
CA ILE A 235 -27.28 23.10 25.57
C ILE A 235 -26.21 22.79 26.63
N ILE A 236 -25.69 21.56 26.62
CA ILE A 236 -24.58 21.11 27.46
C ILE A 236 -23.48 20.68 26.50
N VAL A 237 -22.30 21.29 26.59
CA VAL A 237 -21.13 20.96 25.77
C VAL A 237 -20.06 20.39 26.68
N LYS A 238 -19.63 19.16 26.43
CA LYS A 238 -18.50 18.51 27.09
C LYS A 238 -17.40 18.31 26.06
N THR A 239 -16.40 19.18 26.09
CA THR A 239 -15.30 19.24 25.12
C THR A 239 -14.61 17.87 25.05
N ASN A 240 -14.30 17.40 23.83
CA ASN A 240 -13.76 16.05 23.56
C ASN A 240 -14.61 14.86 24.08
N LYS A 241 -15.89 15.06 24.39
CA LYS A 241 -16.78 14.00 24.91
C LYS A 241 -18.14 13.98 24.22
N GLU A 242 -19.02 14.95 24.48
CA GLU A 242 -20.37 14.98 23.90
C GLU A 242 -21.06 16.34 24.02
N LEU A 243 -22.02 16.58 23.14
CA LEU A 243 -22.91 17.74 23.13
C LEU A 243 -24.35 17.25 23.31
N ILE A 244 -25.14 17.92 24.16
CA ILE A 244 -26.55 17.60 24.43
C ILE A 244 -27.36 18.90 24.37
N ALA A 245 -28.29 19.01 23.43
CA ALA A 245 -29.24 20.10 23.32
C ALA A 245 -30.67 19.60 23.60
N LYS A 246 -31.52 20.40 24.25
CA LYS A 246 -32.94 20.08 24.51
C LYS A 246 -33.87 21.12 23.88
N HIS A 247 -35.05 20.67 23.47
CA HIS A 247 -36.06 21.47 22.77
C HIS A 247 -35.45 22.19 21.57
N VAL A 248 -34.87 21.40 20.68
CA VAL A 248 -34.07 21.86 19.56
C VAL A 248 -34.97 22.15 18.37
N ILE A 249 -34.82 23.30 17.75
CA ILE A 249 -35.47 23.70 16.50
C ILE A 249 -34.37 23.90 15.47
N LEU A 250 -34.31 23.04 14.45
CA LEU A 250 -33.46 23.26 13.29
C LEU A 250 -34.07 24.39 12.45
N ARG A 251 -33.31 25.46 12.25
CA ARG A 251 -33.66 26.55 11.34
C ARG A 251 -32.70 26.58 10.16
N ILE A 252 -33.22 26.89 8.98
CA ILE A 252 -32.42 27.10 7.76
C ILE A 252 -32.82 28.45 7.19
N GLY A 253 -31.83 29.32 6.93
CA GLY A 253 -32.08 30.71 6.55
C GLY A 253 -32.93 31.49 7.57
N GLY A 254 -32.91 31.08 8.84
CA GLY A 254 -33.74 31.65 9.92
C GLY A 254 -35.16 31.06 10.05
N PHE A 255 -35.63 30.25 9.10
CA PHE A 255 -36.95 29.61 9.15
C PHE A 255 -36.91 28.30 9.94
N PRO A 256 -37.77 28.10 10.96
CA PRO A 256 -37.85 26.85 11.70
C PRO A 256 -38.44 25.72 10.84
N LEU A 257 -37.71 24.60 10.71
CA LEU A 257 -38.13 23.45 9.90
C LEU A 257 -38.53 22.24 10.76
N PHE A 258 -37.70 21.85 11.72
CA PHE A 258 -37.91 20.64 12.51
C PHE A 258 -37.70 20.89 14.00
N TYR A 259 -38.56 20.31 14.82
CA TYR A 259 -38.43 20.29 16.28
C TYR A 259 -37.98 18.90 16.76
N PHE A 260 -37.00 18.87 17.65
CA PHE A 260 -36.50 17.68 18.33
C PHE A 260 -36.54 17.89 19.85
N PRO A 261 -37.11 16.97 20.64
CA PRO A 261 -37.11 17.07 22.10
C PRO A 261 -35.69 17.14 22.70
N ALA A 262 -34.75 16.40 22.10
CA ALA A 262 -33.33 16.46 22.45
C ALA A 262 -32.46 16.07 21.24
N TYR A 263 -31.25 16.62 21.17
CA TYR A 263 -30.21 16.29 20.21
C TYR A 263 -28.93 15.98 20.98
N ARG A 264 -28.31 14.81 20.75
CA ARG A 264 -27.08 14.39 21.43
C ARG A 264 -26.03 13.96 20.42
N ARG A 265 -24.82 14.48 20.53
CA ARG A 265 -23.70 14.24 19.62
C ARG A 265 -22.43 13.87 20.38
N ASP A 266 -21.66 12.91 19.88
CA ASP A 266 -20.31 12.62 20.40
C ASP A 266 -19.32 13.56 19.72
N LEU A 267 -18.48 14.26 20.49
CA LEU A 267 -17.53 15.26 19.96
C LEU A 267 -16.14 14.66 19.68
N ARG A 268 -15.93 13.35 19.87
CA ARG A 268 -14.64 12.69 19.62
C ARG A 268 -14.47 12.40 18.13
N LYS A 269 -13.34 12.82 17.54
CA LYS A 269 -13.01 12.68 16.10
C LYS A 269 -13.14 11.24 15.54
N ASP A 270 -13.00 10.21 16.39
CA ASP A 270 -12.99 8.78 16.01
C ASP A 270 -14.33 8.02 16.21
N LYS A 271 -15.44 8.67 16.63
CA LYS A 271 -16.69 7.97 16.98
C LYS A 271 -17.90 8.38 16.16
N GLN A 272 -18.63 7.37 15.68
CA GLN A 272 -19.94 7.54 15.05
C GLN A 272 -21.00 8.01 16.07
N ALA A 273 -22.13 8.52 15.55
CA ALA A 273 -23.27 8.87 16.39
C ALA A 273 -23.75 7.66 17.20
N LYS A 274 -24.18 7.89 18.46
CA LYS A 274 -24.64 6.80 19.35
C LYS A 274 -25.97 6.18 18.89
N ILE A 275 -26.80 6.96 18.21
CA ILE A 275 -28.09 6.57 17.63
C ILE A 275 -28.26 7.37 16.34
N ILE A 276 -28.69 6.72 15.27
CA ILE A 276 -28.97 7.32 13.96
C ILE A 276 -30.46 7.10 13.67
N PHE A 277 -31.21 8.19 13.54
CA PHE A 277 -32.62 8.16 13.17
C PHE A 277 -32.77 8.54 11.70
N ARG A 278 -33.42 7.67 10.93
CA ARG A 278 -33.78 7.89 9.54
C ARG A 278 -35.30 7.94 9.43
N LEU A 279 -35.85 9.00 8.86
CA LEU A 279 -37.29 9.20 8.72
C LEU A 279 -37.55 9.59 7.27
N GLY A 280 -38.52 8.96 6.63
CA GLY A 280 -38.86 9.34 5.27
C GLY A 280 -40.12 8.75 4.70
N THR A 281 -40.33 8.93 3.40
CA THR A 281 -41.35 8.33 2.57
C THR A 281 -40.80 8.15 1.17
N ASP A 282 -41.10 6.99 0.57
CA ASP A 282 -40.83 6.73 -0.84
C ASP A 282 -41.77 5.70 -1.48
N SER A 283 -41.66 5.47 -2.78
CA SER A 283 -42.50 4.52 -3.51
C SER A 283 -42.28 3.05 -3.10
N TYR A 284 -41.05 2.69 -2.71
CA TYR A 284 -40.68 1.31 -2.40
C TYR A 284 -41.07 0.91 -0.96
N GLN A 285 -40.93 1.82 0.00
CA GLN A 285 -41.15 1.60 1.43
C GLN A 285 -42.38 2.34 1.98
N GLY A 286 -42.94 3.30 1.22
CA GLY A 286 -43.92 4.26 1.75
C GLY A 286 -43.30 5.13 2.85
N PRO A 287 -44.08 5.84 3.68
CA PRO A 287 -43.61 6.37 4.96
C PRO A 287 -42.84 5.31 5.77
N PHE A 288 -41.61 5.65 6.18
CA PHE A 288 -40.70 4.79 6.92
C PHE A 288 -39.96 5.54 8.03
N MET A 289 -39.56 4.78 9.04
CA MET A 289 -38.69 5.15 10.14
C MET A 289 -37.67 4.04 10.33
N SER A 290 -36.39 4.37 10.37
CA SER A 290 -35.30 3.44 10.60
C SER A 290 -34.44 3.99 11.74
N ILE A 291 -34.13 3.13 12.71
CA ILE A 291 -33.32 3.44 13.89
C ILE A 291 -32.11 2.51 13.82
N GLU A 292 -30.94 3.10 13.70
CA GLU A 292 -29.68 2.38 13.71
C GLU A 292 -28.91 2.74 14.98
N LEU A 293 -28.48 1.72 15.72
CA LEU A 293 -27.73 1.82 16.97
C LEU A 293 -26.33 1.26 16.73
N PRO A 294 -25.34 2.09 16.38
CA PRO A 294 -23.97 1.63 16.19
C PRO A 294 -23.38 1.07 17.49
N ILE A 295 -23.09 -0.23 17.49
CA ILE A 295 -22.35 -0.93 18.53
C ILE A 295 -20.89 -1.03 18.07
N SER A 296 -20.15 0.07 18.21
CA SER A 296 -18.70 0.06 18.00
C SER A 296 -17.97 -0.03 19.34
N ARG A 297 -17.33 -1.17 19.60
CA ARG A 297 -16.50 -1.38 20.80
C ARG A 297 -15.03 -1.48 20.38
N ARG A 298 -14.36 -0.32 20.38
CA ARG A 298 -12.97 -0.15 19.90
C ARG A 298 -12.82 -0.58 18.44
N ARG A 299 -11.61 -0.48 17.87
CA ARG A 299 -11.31 -0.84 16.48
C ARG A 299 -11.41 -2.37 16.15
N ARG A 300 -11.95 -3.20 17.05
CA ARG A 300 -12.05 -4.67 16.89
C ARG A 300 -13.44 -5.18 16.55
N LEU A 301 -14.48 -4.55 17.08
CA LEU A 301 -15.86 -4.92 16.80
C LEU A 301 -16.59 -3.66 16.38
N ASN A 302 -17.06 -3.66 15.14
CA ASN A 302 -17.87 -2.61 14.57
C ASN A 302 -19.18 -3.23 14.11
N GLY A 303 -20.30 -2.83 14.67
CA GLY A 303 -21.59 -3.27 14.18
C GLY A 303 -22.66 -2.25 14.45
N SER A 304 -23.87 -2.55 14.00
CA SER A 304 -25.05 -1.79 14.34
C SER A 304 -26.21 -2.74 14.63
N ILE A 305 -27.17 -2.27 15.43
CA ILE A 305 -28.50 -2.86 15.51
C ILE A 305 -29.43 -1.94 14.73
N MET A 306 -30.22 -2.51 13.84
CA MET A 306 -31.16 -1.79 12.98
C MET A 306 -32.59 -2.15 13.39
N PHE A 307 -33.46 -1.17 13.39
CA PHE A 307 -34.90 -1.32 13.52
C PHE A 307 -35.58 -0.46 12.48
N ASP A 308 -36.33 -1.09 11.59
CA ASP A 308 -37.00 -0.45 10.47
C ASP A 308 -38.51 -0.65 10.60
N GLN A 309 -39.26 0.42 10.37
CA GLN A 309 -40.71 0.41 10.31
C GLN A 309 -41.11 1.18 9.08
N SER A 310 -41.84 0.55 8.18
CA SER A 310 -42.34 1.17 6.97
C SER A 310 -43.79 0.78 6.73
N SER A 311 -44.51 1.59 5.96
CA SER A 311 -45.92 1.34 5.61
C SER A 311 -46.06 0.30 4.50
N ARG A 312 -45.12 0.26 3.54
CA ARG A 312 -45.16 -0.69 2.42
C ARG A 312 -44.24 -1.90 2.56
N ARG A 313 -43.27 -1.93 3.47
CA ARG A 313 -42.46 -3.14 3.77
C ARG A 313 -42.63 -3.64 5.21
N GLY A 314 -43.50 -2.99 5.99
CA GLY A 314 -43.77 -3.35 7.38
C GLY A 314 -42.56 -3.19 8.29
N ARG A 315 -42.46 -4.08 9.28
CA ARG A 315 -41.40 -4.06 10.30
C ARG A 315 -40.22 -4.88 9.83
N GLY A 316 -39.03 -4.34 10.07
CA GLY A 316 -37.76 -5.02 9.89
C GLY A 316 -36.82 -4.73 11.05
N GLY A 317 -35.85 -5.59 11.26
CA GLY A 317 -34.87 -5.40 12.30
C GLY A 317 -33.76 -6.41 12.21
N GLY A 318 -32.58 -6.04 12.67
CA GLY A 318 -31.41 -6.86 12.49
C GLY A 318 -30.19 -6.31 13.19
N THR A 319 -29.08 -7.00 12.99
CA THR A 319 -27.76 -6.53 13.36
C THR A 319 -26.78 -6.85 12.24
N ASP A 320 -25.89 -5.92 11.96
CA ASP A 320 -24.71 -6.17 11.17
C ASP A 320 -23.48 -5.92 12.04
N GLY A 321 -22.40 -6.64 11.79
CA GLY A 321 -21.18 -6.39 12.55
C GLY A 321 -19.97 -7.13 12.03
N GLY A 322 -18.88 -6.41 11.88
CA GLY A 322 -17.57 -6.97 11.67
C GLY A 322 -16.83 -7.20 12.98
N TYR A 323 -16.02 -8.24 13.00
CA TYR A 323 -14.94 -8.40 13.98
C TYR A 323 -13.61 -8.47 13.25
N ARG A 324 -12.58 -7.88 13.86
CA ARG A 324 -11.18 -7.98 13.46
C ARG A 324 -10.32 -8.07 14.70
N VAL A 325 -9.72 -9.24 14.89
CA VAL A 325 -8.80 -9.54 15.99
C VAL A 325 -7.47 -9.93 15.37
N ASN A 326 -6.48 -9.06 15.56
CA ASN A 326 -5.10 -9.31 15.17
C ASN A 326 -4.34 -9.56 16.47
N ASP A 327 -4.01 -10.82 16.71
CA ASP A 327 -3.21 -11.23 17.85
C ASP A 327 -1.79 -11.52 17.37
N VAL A 328 -0.84 -10.89 18.05
CA VAL A 328 0.59 -10.98 17.74
C VAL A 328 1.29 -11.46 19.00
N GLY A 329 2.18 -12.44 18.86
CA GLY A 329 3.14 -12.82 19.87
C GLY A 329 4.52 -12.37 19.40
N PHE A 330 5.22 -11.63 20.24
CA PHE A 330 6.52 -11.05 19.92
C PHE A 330 7.41 -11.11 21.14
N ASP A 331 8.71 -11.19 20.89
CA ASP A 331 9.71 -11.04 21.94
C ASP A 331 10.13 -9.56 21.97
N GLU A 332 10.29 -8.99 23.17
CA GLU A 332 10.52 -7.57 23.37
C GLU A 332 11.80 -7.33 24.18
N ILE A 333 12.68 -6.48 23.66
CA ILE A 333 13.73 -5.81 24.43
C ILE A 333 13.19 -4.42 24.80
N PHE A 334 13.09 -4.15 26.10
CA PHE A 334 12.57 -2.91 26.65
C PHE A 334 13.67 -2.13 27.38
N ILE A 335 13.86 -0.88 26.97
CA ILE A 335 14.82 0.06 27.55
C ILE A 335 14.01 1.16 28.27
N PRO A 336 13.84 1.06 29.61
CA PRO A 336 13.01 2.00 30.36
C PRO A 336 13.64 3.40 30.44
N PHE A 337 12.83 4.44 30.34
CA PHE A 337 13.25 5.79 30.70
C PHE A 337 13.38 5.92 32.21
N LEU A 338 14.54 6.37 32.68
CA LEU A 338 14.75 6.63 34.10
C LEU A 338 13.75 7.70 34.60
N PRO A 339 13.25 7.58 35.84
CA PRO A 339 12.41 8.60 36.45
C PRO A 339 13.28 9.86 36.57
N ASP A 340 12.91 10.90 35.83
CA ASP A 340 13.62 12.19 35.73
C ASP A 340 14.87 12.19 34.82
N ALA A 341 14.90 11.35 33.79
CA ALA A 341 15.97 11.32 32.79
C ALA A 341 16.17 12.68 32.08
N THR A 342 17.41 13.16 32.06
CA THR A 342 17.84 14.35 31.33
C THR A 342 17.76 14.13 29.80
N PRO A 343 17.66 15.21 28.99
CA PRO A 343 17.71 15.07 27.52
C PRO A 343 18.95 14.31 27.04
N SER A 344 20.11 14.54 27.65
CA SER A 344 21.37 13.85 27.31
C SER A 344 21.34 12.36 27.65
N GLU A 345 20.75 11.96 28.78
CA GLU A 345 20.56 10.53 29.12
C GLU A 345 19.59 9.85 28.13
N LYS A 346 18.54 10.55 27.68
CA LYS A 346 17.61 10.00 26.66
C LYS A 346 18.26 9.80 25.29
N VAL A 347 19.22 10.66 24.91
CA VAL A 347 20.02 10.48 23.70
C VAL A 347 20.88 9.23 23.82
N LYS A 348 21.59 9.03 24.94
CA LYS A 348 22.39 7.81 25.18
C LYS A 348 21.55 6.52 25.12
N LEU A 349 20.33 6.54 25.70
CA LEU A 349 19.42 5.40 25.62
C LEU A 349 18.91 5.15 24.19
N ARG A 350 18.80 6.20 23.38
CA ARG A 350 18.43 6.08 21.96
C ARG A 350 19.57 5.51 21.14
N ASP A 351 20.79 5.97 21.37
CA ASP A 351 21.99 5.48 20.66
C ASP A 351 22.18 3.98 20.95
N LEU A 352 22.00 3.58 22.22
CA LEU A 352 21.99 2.16 22.61
C LEU A 352 20.87 1.36 21.92
N ALA A 353 19.67 1.94 21.77
CA ALA A 353 18.58 1.29 21.06
C ALA A 353 18.87 1.15 19.55
N SER A 354 19.49 2.16 18.94
CA SER A 354 19.91 2.14 17.53
C SER A 354 21.00 1.10 17.30
N GLU A 355 22.00 1.01 18.19
CA GLU A 355 23.06 0.00 18.12
C GLU A 355 22.47 -1.43 18.11
N LEU A 356 21.45 -1.68 18.94
CA LEU A 356 20.75 -2.97 18.94
C LEU A 356 19.99 -3.24 17.63
N VAL A 357 19.43 -2.22 16.97
CA VAL A 357 18.80 -2.38 15.64
C VAL A 357 19.85 -2.73 14.59
N ASP A 358 20.95 -1.99 14.55
CA ASP A 358 22.03 -2.22 13.59
C ASP A 358 22.58 -3.66 13.73
N ARG A 359 22.72 -4.16 14.97
CA ARG A 359 23.07 -5.57 15.25
C ARG A 359 22.03 -6.57 14.73
N LEU A 360 20.75 -6.23 14.77
CA LEU A 360 19.67 -7.10 14.29
C LEU A 360 19.52 -7.09 12.76
N ASP A 361 19.91 -6.01 12.09
CA ASP A 361 19.83 -5.85 10.65
C ASP A 361 21.03 -6.47 9.89
N GLY A 362 21.94 -7.14 10.63
CA GLY A 362 23.13 -7.81 10.08
C GLY A 362 24.29 -6.85 9.78
N GLU A 363 24.25 -5.61 10.27
CA GLU A 363 25.32 -4.61 10.05
C GLU A 363 26.62 -4.95 10.79
N PHE A 364 26.58 -5.92 11.71
CA PHE A 364 27.75 -6.44 12.42
C PHE A 364 28.16 -7.83 11.93
N ASN A 365 27.66 -8.28 10.78
CA ASN A 365 28.17 -9.51 10.16
C ASN A 365 29.66 -9.29 9.84
N HIS A 366 30.49 -10.23 10.26
CA HIS A 366 31.93 -10.16 10.07
C HIS A 366 32.32 -10.94 8.81
N TYR A 367 33.12 -10.32 7.95
CA TYR A 367 33.54 -10.89 6.68
C TYR A 367 35.05 -10.96 6.60
N LYS A 368 35.54 -12.11 6.14
CA LYS A 368 36.92 -12.27 5.66
C LYS A 368 36.88 -12.26 4.15
N LEU A 369 37.52 -11.26 3.56
CA LEU A 369 37.46 -11.03 2.12
C LEU A 369 38.86 -11.12 1.52
N ARG A 370 38.96 -11.76 0.37
CA ARG A 370 40.07 -11.53 -0.55
C ARG A 370 39.69 -10.38 -1.47
N GLN A 371 40.60 -9.45 -1.71
CA GLN A 371 40.38 -8.35 -2.64
C GLN A 371 41.32 -8.46 -3.84
N LEU A 372 40.77 -8.20 -5.01
CA LEU A 372 41.51 -7.91 -6.24
C LEU A 372 41.34 -6.43 -6.54
N PHE A 373 42.44 -5.68 -6.54
CA PHE A 373 42.44 -4.24 -6.76
C PHE A 373 43.10 -3.91 -8.10
N PHE A 374 42.38 -3.15 -8.94
CA PHE A 374 42.89 -2.60 -10.19
C PHE A 374 43.14 -1.12 -9.99
N GLU A 375 44.41 -0.74 -9.84
CA GLU A 375 44.79 0.67 -9.74
C GLU A 375 44.58 1.38 -11.09
N TYR A 376 44.06 2.61 -11.06
CA TYR A 376 44.01 3.41 -12.28
C TYR A 376 45.42 3.90 -12.66
N MET A 377 46.03 3.22 -13.61
CA MET A 377 47.36 3.59 -14.12
C MET A 377 47.32 4.95 -14.83
N ILE A 378 47.98 5.94 -14.23
CA ILE A 378 48.12 7.28 -14.81
C ILE A 378 48.92 7.17 -16.10
N THR A 379 48.30 7.54 -17.22
CA THR A 379 48.95 7.49 -18.53
C THR A 379 49.72 8.79 -18.83
N GLU A 380 50.65 8.75 -19.78
CA GLU A 380 51.28 9.99 -20.28
C GLU A 380 50.25 11.00 -20.83
N GLU A 381 49.11 10.52 -21.35
CA GLU A 381 48.02 11.38 -21.81
C GLU A 381 47.36 12.12 -20.64
N ASP A 382 47.23 11.47 -19.48
CA ASP A 382 46.69 12.06 -18.26
C ASP A 382 47.61 13.17 -17.70
N VAL A 383 48.92 12.92 -17.72
CA VAL A 383 49.94 13.92 -17.35
C VAL A 383 49.92 15.09 -18.34
N LYS A 384 49.87 14.83 -19.65
CA LYS A 384 49.78 15.88 -20.69
C LYS A 384 48.51 16.72 -20.55
N ARG A 385 47.37 16.11 -20.20
CA ARG A 385 46.10 16.78 -19.95
C ARG A 385 46.19 17.72 -18.74
N ALA A 386 46.70 17.22 -17.61
CA ALA A 386 46.92 18.03 -16.42
C ALA A 386 47.93 19.17 -16.70
N HIS A 387 49.00 18.89 -17.45
CA HIS A 387 49.99 19.88 -17.85
C HIS A 387 49.37 20.97 -18.75
N THR A 388 48.53 20.60 -19.71
CA THR A 388 47.85 21.57 -20.58
C THR A 388 46.91 22.47 -19.77
N LYS A 389 46.15 21.89 -18.83
CA LYS A 389 45.24 22.63 -17.95
C LYS A 389 46.00 23.63 -17.07
N ILE A 390 47.12 23.24 -16.44
CA ILE A 390 47.91 24.17 -15.64
C ILE A 390 48.61 25.24 -16.52
N GLN A 391 48.98 24.94 -17.77
CA GLN A 391 49.50 25.94 -18.70
C GLN A 391 48.46 27.00 -19.06
N GLU A 392 47.21 26.61 -19.27
CA GLU A 392 46.10 27.54 -19.47
C GLU A 392 45.87 28.43 -18.24
N VAL A 393 45.93 27.83 -17.04
CA VAL A 393 45.81 28.56 -15.78
C VAL A 393 46.97 29.54 -15.60
N HIS A 394 48.21 29.11 -15.87
CA HIS A 394 49.39 29.97 -15.83
C HIS A 394 49.28 31.13 -16.83
N ALA A 395 48.79 30.89 -18.05
CA ALA A 395 48.56 31.94 -19.03
C ALA A 395 47.50 32.97 -18.57
N LYS A 396 46.43 32.53 -17.90
CA LYS A 396 45.42 33.43 -17.31
C LYS A 396 46.00 34.31 -16.20
N LEU A 397 46.98 33.82 -15.44
CA LEU A 397 47.65 34.56 -14.37
C LEU A 397 48.61 35.65 -14.90
N GLN A 398 49.04 35.56 -16.16
CA GLN A 398 49.95 36.54 -16.79
C GLN A 398 49.22 37.73 -17.44
N ALA A 399 47.88 37.78 -17.41
CA ALA A 399 47.11 38.90 -17.94
C ALA A 399 47.21 40.15 -17.05
N GLU A 400 47.20 41.36 -17.64
CA GLU A 400 47.18 42.62 -16.86
C GLU A 400 45.97 42.64 -15.90
N ASN A 401 46.22 42.84 -14.60
CA ASN A 401 45.25 42.80 -13.49
C ASN A 401 44.62 41.42 -13.17
N ALA A 402 45.29 40.30 -13.45
CA ALA A 402 44.82 38.97 -13.04
C ALA A 402 44.74 38.82 -11.49
N ASP A 403 43.59 38.37 -10.99
CA ASP A 403 43.35 38.10 -9.57
C ASP A 403 43.62 36.61 -9.27
N PHE A 404 44.76 36.34 -8.61
CA PHE A 404 45.19 34.98 -8.26
C PHE A 404 44.12 34.24 -7.45
N GLY A 405 43.44 34.93 -6.52
CA GLY A 405 42.43 34.32 -5.66
C GLY A 405 41.22 33.81 -6.42
N LYS A 406 40.70 34.59 -7.38
CA LYS A 406 39.55 34.19 -8.21
C LYS A 406 39.90 33.05 -9.18
N ILE A 407 41.12 33.07 -9.71
CA ILE A 407 41.59 32.01 -10.63
C ILE A 407 41.79 30.71 -9.85
N ALA A 408 42.34 30.79 -8.63
CA ALA A 408 42.43 29.66 -7.71
C ALA A 408 41.04 29.09 -7.41
N GLU A 409 40.08 29.93 -7.01
CA GLU A 409 38.71 29.52 -6.69
C GLU A 409 38.02 28.76 -7.83
N THR A 410 38.29 29.15 -9.08
CA THR A 410 37.63 28.56 -10.25
C THR A 410 38.35 27.34 -10.83
N ASN A 411 39.68 27.24 -10.69
CA ASN A 411 40.48 26.26 -11.44
C ASN A 411 41.31 25.32 -10.56
N SER A 412 41.52 25.60 -9.27
CA SER A 412 42.31 24.76 -8.38
C SER A 412 41.57 23.47 -8.03
N ASP A 413 42.30 22.36 -7.98
CA ASP A 413 41.83 21.05 -7.53
C ASP A 413 42.12 20.82 -6.02
N ASP A 414 42.69 21.82 -5.32
CA ASP A 414 42.86 21.81 -3.85
C ASP A 414 41.62 22.31 -3.11
N ASP A 415 40.75 21.39 -2.70
CA ASP A 415 39.48 21.72 -2.03
C ASP A 415 39.65 22.44 -0.68
N GLN A 416 40.82 22.38 -0.03
CA GLN A 416 41.04 23.02 1.27
C GLN A 416 41.24 24.54 1.15
N THR A 417 42.04 24.98 0.18
CA THR A 417 42.42 26.40 0.04
C THR A 417 41.74 27.10 -1.14
N ARG A 418 41.17 26.35 -2.10
CA ARG A 418 40.50 26.92 -3.29
C ARG A 418 39.50 28.02 -2.94
N TYR A 419 38.60 27.75 -1.99
CA TYR A 419 37.56 28.71 -1.58
C TYR A 419 38.09 29.90 -0.77
N GLN A 420 39.36 29.85 -0.36
CA GLN A 420 40.09 30.95 0.28
C GLN A 420 41.06 31.64 -0.71
N GLY A 421 40.86 31.42 -2.02
CA GLY A 421 41.70 31.99 -3.07
C GLY A 421 43.12 31.40 -3.10
N GLY A 422 43.27 30.16 -2.66
CA GLY A 422 44.53 29.42 -2.62
C GLY A 422 45.41 29.72 -1.41
N ASP A 423 44.95 30.50 -0.43
CA ASP A 423 45.76 30.96 0.71
C ASP A 423 46.07 29.84 1.71
N LEU A 424 47.36 29.64 2.00
CA LEU A 424 47.90 28.71 2.99
C LEU A 424 48.30 29.41 4.29
N GLY A 425 48.19 30.73 4.37
CA GLY A 425 48.67 31.53 5.50
C GLY A 425 50.20 31.62 5.53
N PHE A 426 50.73 32.04 6.69
CA PHE A 426 52.17 32.13 6.91
C PHE A 426 52.78 30.75 7.14
N LEU A 427 53.90 30.49 6.46
CA LEU A 427 54.67 29.26 6.50
C LEU A 427 56.13 29.58 6.82
N VAL A 428 56.73 28.74 7.66
CA VAL A 428 58.17 28.74 7.95
C VAL A 428 58.85 27.54 7.30
N ARG A 429 60.13 27.66 6.97
CA ARG A 429 60.85 26.60 6.26
C ARG A 429 60.96 25.35 7.14
N GLY A 430 60.52 24.21 6.63
CA GLY A 430 60.49 22.94 7.35
C GLY A 430 59.30 22.76 8.29
N GLU A 431 58.27 23.61 8.22
CA GLU A 431 57.07 23.51 9.04
C GLU A 431 56.36 22.16 8.80
N ARG A 432 56.01 21.48 9.90
CA ARG A 432 55.33 20.19 9.87
C ARG A 432 53.90 20.34 10.39
N ASN A 433 52.97 19.63 9.77
CA ASN A 433 51.59 19.53 10.23
C ASN A 433 51.48 18.67 11.51
N GLN A 434 50.28 18.58 12.08
CA GLN A 434 50.01 17.83 13.33
C GLN A 434 50.35 16.33 13.24
N GLU A 435 50.50 15.79 12.04
CA GLU A 435 50.87 14.40 11.74
C GLU A 435 52.38 14.22 11.51
N GLY A 436 53.17 15.29 11.68
CA GLY A 436 54.63 15.27 11.52
C GLY A 436 55.12 15.30 10.07
N LYS A 437 54.24 15.48 9.09
CA LYS A 437 54.57 15.61 7.66
C LYS A 437 54.83 17.07 7.31
N LEU A 438 55.77 17.34 6.39
CA LEU A 438 56.03 18.71 5.91
C LEU A 438 54.74 19.31 5.34
N ARG A 439 54.39 20.55 5.74
CA ARG A 439 53.20 21.26 5.25
C ARG A 439 53.27 21.53 3.75
N LEU A 440 54.47 21.65 3.21
CA LEU A 440 54.71 21.92 1.79
C LEU A 440 55.73 20.90 1.26
N ASN A 441 55.51 20.39 0.04
CA ASN A 441 56.46 19.47 -0.60
C ASN A 441 57.82 20.17 -0.77
N PRO A 442 58.97 19.50 -0.55
CA PRO A 442 60.30 20.12 -0.66
C PRO A 442 60.54 20.91 -1.95
N VAL A 443 60.03 20.43 -3.09
CA VAL A 443 60.15 21.10 -4.39
C VAL A 443 59.35 22.41 -4.41
N LEU A 444 58.16 22.41 -3.81
CA LEU A 444 57.31 23.59 -3.70
C LEU A 444 57.83 24.56 -2.65
N GLU A 445 58.38 24.05 -1.55
CA GLU A 445 58.96 24.84 -0.47
C GLU A 445 60.19 25.61 -0.95
N GLU A 446 61.12 24.94 -1.63
CA GLU A 446 62.30 25.60 -2.19
C GLU A 446 61.92 26.73 -3.17
N ALA A 447 60.93 26.49 -4.03
CA ALA A 447 60.42 27.51 -4.93
C ALA A 447 59.70 28.66 -4.20
N ALA A 448 58.87 28.36 -3.18
CA ALA A 448 58.14 29.35 -2.42
C ALA A 448 59.06 30.35 -1.71
N PHE A 449 60.11 29.87 -1.06
CA PHE A 449 61.08 30.70 -0.31
C PHE A 449 62.06 31.46 -1.21
N ALA A 450 62.13 31.14 -2.51
CA ALA A 450 62.93 31.87 -3.49
C ALA A 450 62.20 33.07 -4.12
N LEU A 451 60.87 33.15 -3.99
CA LEU A 451 60.03 34.19 -4.60
C LEU A 451 60.04 35.48 -3.80
N LYS A 452 59.94 36.62 -4.49
CA LYS A 452 59.73 37.92 -3.84
C LYS A 452 58.25 38.17 -3.58
N VAL A 453 57.97 39.10 -2.65
CA VAL A 453 56.61 39.59 -2.39
C VAL A 453 55.94 40.05 -3.68
N GLY A 454 54.78 39.47 -3.99
CA GLY A 454 53.98 39.73 -5.18
C GLY A 454 54.31 38.87 -6.40
N GLU A 455 55.36 38.05 -6.35
CA GLU A 455 55.83 37.22 -7.47
C GLU A 455 55.11 35.88 -7.54
N THR A 456 54.76 35.43 -8.75
CA THR A 456 54.19 34.10 -9.03
C THR A 456 55.28 33.17 -9.56
N SER A 457 55.30 31.92 -9.09
CA SER A 457 56.23 30.90 -9.58
C SER A 457 55.96 30.52 -11.03
N GLN A 458 56.94 29.86 -11.66
CA GLN A 458 56.69 29.04 -12.83
C GLN A 458 55.83 27.81 -12.45
N ILE A 459 55.37 27.05 -13.45
CA ILE A 459 54.65 25.79 -13.22
C ILE A 459 55.62 24.79 -12.57
N LEU A 460 55.31 24.37 -11.35
CA LEU A 460 56.08 23.40 -10.59
C LEU A 460 55.41 22.03 -10.72
N GLN A 461 56.19 20.99 -11.00
CA GLN A 461 55.69 19.63 -11.10
C GLN A 461 56.07 18.85 -9.84
N THR A 462 55.10 18.14 -9.26
CA THR A 462 55.32 17.10 -8.24
C THR A 462 54.76 15.77 -8.74
N ASP A 463 55.00 14.69 -7.99
CA ASP A 463 54.51 13.35 -8.34
C ASP A 463 52.97 13.25 -8.35
N HIS A 464 52.25 14.20 -7.71
CA HIS A 464 50.80 14.16 -7.55
C HIS A 464 50.05 15.24 -8.35
N GLY A 465 50.76 16.20 -8.94
CA GLY A 465 50.11 17.35 -9.55
C GLY A 465 51.07 18.41 -10.08
N PHE A 466 50.48 19.42 -10.71
CA PHE A 466 51.15 20.65 -11.08
C PHE A 466 50.68 21.80 -10.21
N HIS A 467 51.61 22.67 -9.82
CA HIS A 467 51.39 23.71 -8.82
C HIS A 467 51.91 25.06 -9.32
N ILE A 468 51.18 26.13 -9.01
CA ILE A 468 51.64 27.51 -9.16
C ILE A 468 51.53 28.19 -7.80
N LEU A 469 52.60 28.86 -7.38
CA LEU A 469 52.71 29.50 -6.08
C LEU A 469 52.77 31.02 -6.23
N LYS A 470 52.31 31.76 -5.22
CA LYS A 470 52.47 33.21 -5.12
C LYS A 470 52.75 33.61 -3.68
N VAL A 471 53.79 34.42 -3.45
CA VAL A 471 54.08 34.98 -2.13
C VAL A 471 53.41 36.34 -1.98
N ASP A 472 52.50 36.48 -1.01
CA ASP A 472 51.81 37.74 -0.76
C ASP A 472 52.54 38.64 0.26
N HIS A 473 53.19 38.05 1.26
CA HIS A 473 53.94 38.78 2.29
C HIS A 473 55.14 37.97 2.81
N ILE A 474 56.21 38.65 3.22
CA ILE A 474 57.38 38.06 3.90
C ILE A 474 57.56 38.81 5.23
N LEU A 475 57.68 38.08 6.33
CA LEU A 475 57.88 38.61 7.68
C LEU A 475 59.12 37.97 8.33
N ASP A 476 60.02 38.81 8.83
CA ASP A 476 61.23 38.36 9.55
C ASP A 476 61.01 38.60 11.04
N ILE A 477 60.63 37.55 11.77
CA ILE A 477 60.24 37.65 13.19
C ILE A 477 61.14 36.71 14.00
N TYR A 478 61.85 37.26 15.00
CA TYR A 478 62.75 36.52 15.91
C TYR A 478 63.81 35.62 15.25
N GLY A 479 64.27 35.99 14.04
CA GLY A 479 65.31 35.24 13.32
C GLY A 479 64.78 34.11 12.45
N GLU A 480 63.45 33.93 12.36
CA GLU A 480 62.82 33.04 11.38
C GLU A 480 62.17 33.84 10.24
N HIS A 481 62.34 33.34 9.02
CA HIS A 481 61.78 33.92 7.78
C HIS A 481 60.42 33.26 7.50
N GLU A 482 59.32 33.97 7.75
CA GLU A 482 57.94 33.50 7.47
C GLU A 482 57.43 34.08 6.13
N ILE A 483 56.81 33.25 5.29
CA ILE A 483 56.20 33.67 4.01
C ILE A 483 54.70 33.36 4.00
N SER A 484 53.88 34.32 3.56
CA SER A 484 52.46 34.08 3.27
C SER A 484 52.32 33.59 1.82
N LEU A 485 51.80 32.38 1.66
CA LEU A 485 51.79 31.67 0.38
C LEU A 485 50.37 31.41 -0.11
N ARG A 486 50.12 31.66 -1.40
CA ARG A 486 48.97 31.12 -2.12
C ARG A 486 49.39 30.06 -3.13
N ARG A 487 48.55 29.05 -3.34
CA ARG A 487 48.78 28.00 -4.35
C ARG A 487 47.57 27.72 -5.23
N ILE A 488 47.84 27.27 -6.44
CA ILE A 488 46.85 26.66 -7.35
C ILE A 488 47.38 25.31 -7.76
N ASP A 489 46.58 24.28 -7.50
CA ASP A 489 46.94 22.89 -7.72
C ASP A 489 46.09 22.31 -8.85
N ILE A 490 46.70 21.55 -9.75
CA ILE A 490 46.00 20.75 -10.76
C ILE A 490 46.46 19.31 -10.58
N ASN A 491 45.56 18.46 -10.08
CA ASN A 491 45.88 17.08 -9.76
C ASN A 491 45.98 16.24 -11.03
N ILE A 492 46.97 15.35 -11.08
CA ILE A 492 47.04 14.34 -12.14
C ILE A 492 46.05 13.22 -11.78
N SER A 493 44.91 13.19 -12.46
CA SER A 493 43.85 12.19 -12.26
C SER A 493 43.68 11.31 -13.51
N PRO A 494 43.19 10.06 -13.38
CA PRO A 494 42.91 9.22 -14.54
C PRO A 494 41.76 9.80 -15.38
N SER A 495 41.90 9.80 -16.71
CA SER A 495 40.82 10.19 -17.61
C SER A 495 39.65 9.21 -17.58
N GLU A 496 38.48 9.65 -18.05
CA GLU A 496 37.32 8.77 -18.27
C GLU A 496 37.64 7.58 -19.18
N LYS A 497 38.54 7.77 -20.15
CA LYS A 497 39.00 6.69 -21.04
C LYS A 497 39.87 5.68 -20.29
N THR A 498 40.76 6.14 -19.42
CA THR A 498 41.58 5.30 -18.54
C THR A 498 40.68 4.48 -17.62
N ARG A 499 39.71 5.13 -16.96
CA ARG A 499 38.72 4.47 -16.08
C ARG A 499 37.89 3.41 -16.80
N GLU A 500 37.44 3.71 -18.01
CA GLU A 500 36.64 2.78 -18.82
C GLU A 500 37.44 1.56 -19.29
N ASN A 501 38.69 1.75 -19.70
CA ASN A 501 39.58 0.65 -20.08
C ASN A 501 39.83 -0.30 -18.89
N THR A 502 40.14 0.25 -17.71
CA THR A 502 40.31 -0.53 -16.47
C THR A 502 39.00 -1.22 -16.06
N ARG A 503 37.84 -0.61 -16.33
CA ARG A 503 36.53 -1.23 -16.10
C ARG A 503 36.31 -2.45 -17.00
N GLU A 504 36.60 -2.33 -18.29
CA GLU A 504 36.46 -3.45 -19.23
C GLU A 504 37.37 -4.64 -18.88
N THR A 505 38.59 -4.39 -18.38
CA THR A 505 39.50 -5.47 -17.94
C THR A 505 39.01 -6.11 -16.64
N ALA A 506 38.61 -5.30 -15.65
CA ALA A 506 38.06 -5.79 -14.39
C ALA A 506 36.76 -6.60 -14.58
N GLU A 507 35.86 -6.19 -15.49
CA GLU A 507 34.62 -6.91 -15.78
C GLU A 507 34.89 -8.29 -16.41
N LYS A 508 35.84 -8.40 -17.34
CA LYS A 508 36.24 -9.70 -17.91
C LYS A 508 36.77 -10.67 -16.85
N ILE A 509 37.54 -10.16 -15.90
CA ILE A 509 38.10 -10.97 -14.80
C ILE A 509 36.99 -11.35 -13.81
N GLN A 510 36.07 -10.42 -13.52
CA GLN A 510 34.91 -10.68 -12.67
C GLN A 510 34.03 -11.80 -13.24
N GLU A 511 33.73 -11.78 -14.55
CA GLU A 511 32.95 -12.83 -15.22
C GLU A 511 33.60 -14.21 -15.10
N ARG A 512 34.93 -14.29 -15.29
CA ARG A 512 35.69 -15.55 -15.14
C ARG A 512 35.78 -16.03 -13.69
N ALA A 513 35.99 -15.10 -12.75
CA ALA A 513 36.00 -15.42 -11.33
C ALA A 513 34.61 -15.90 -10.85
N ALA A 514 33.53 -15.30 -11.36
CA ALA A 514 32.16 -15.75 -11.09
C ALA A 514 31.85 -17.14 -11.68
N ALA A 515 32.55 -17.55 -12.75
CA ALA A 515 32.47 -18.89 -13.31
C ALA A 515 33.27 -19.96 -12.51
N GLY A 516 33.92 -19.57 -11.40
CA GLY A 516 34.61 -20.48 -10.48
C GLY A 516 36.12 -20.62 -10.72
N GLU A 517 36.72 -19.79 -11.59
CA GLU A 517 38.18 -19.75 -11.75
C GLU A 517 38.87 -19.16 -10.51
N ASN A 518 40.06 -19.66 -10.18
CA ASN A 518 40.79 -19.24 -8.98
C ASN A 518 41.29 -17.78 -9.12
N LEU A 519 40.87 -16.91 -8.20
CA LEU A 519 41.18 -15.48 -8.22
C LEU A 519 42.69 -15.19 -8.20
N SER A 520 43.48 -16.01 -7.50
CA SER A 520 44.95 -15.85 -7.45
C SER A 520 45.64 -16.23 -8.76
N LEU A 521 45.05 -17.15 -9.53
CA LEU A 521 45.56 -17.47 -10.88
C LEU A 521 45.20 -16.38 -11.88
N LEU A 522 43.98 -15.85 -11.80
CA LEU A 522 43.50 -14.77 -12.65
C LEU A 522 44.34 -13.49 -12.48
N ALA A 523 44.73 -13.16 -11.24
CA ALA A 523 45.55 -11.99 -11.00
C ALA A 523 46.96 -12.08 -11.60
N ASN A 524 47.56 -13.28 -11.64
CA ASN A 524 48.88 -13.47 -12.26
C ASN A 524 48.83 -13.35 -13.80
N GLU A 525 47.64 -13.45 -14.41
CA GLU A 525 47.44 -13.30 -15.86
C GLU A 525 47.42 -11.81 -16.27
N PHE A 526 47.09 -10.91 -15.35
CA PHE A 526 46.96 -9.48 -15.59
C PHE A 526 47.89 -8.69 -14.67
N GLU A 527 48.99 -8.16 -15.21
CA GLU A 527 50.01 -7.40 -14.46
C GLU A 527 49.44 -6.16 -13.72
N GLU A 528 48.24 -5.72 -14.10
CA GLU A 528 47.54 -4.54 -13.56
C GLU A 528 46.69 -4.83 -12.30
N ALA A 529 46.65 -6.10 -11.84
CA ALA A 529 45.76 -6.53 -10.77
C ALA A 529 46.52 -7.00 -9.52
N GLU A 530 46.32 -6.32 -8.39
CA GLU A 530 46.92 -6.69 -7.11
C GLU A 530 45.97 -7.53 -6.26
N VAL A 531 46.41 -8.74 -5.87
CA VAL A 531 45.68 -9.58 -4.90
C VAL A 531 46.22 -9.32 -3.51
N SER A 532 45.31 -9.00 -2.60
CA SER A 532 45.58 -8.92 -1.17
C SER A 532 44.40 -9.45 -0.38
N ASP A 533 44.60 -9.77 0.90
CA ASP A 533 43.48 -10.01 1.79
C ASP A 533 43.05 -8.66 2.38
N ALA A 534 41.74 -8.38 2.34
CA ALA A 534 41.20 -7.14 2.90
C ALA A 534 41.51 -7.08 4.41
N ASN A 535 41.86 -5.90 4.92
CA ASN A 535 42.25 -5.67 6.32
C ASN A 535 43.31 -6.67 6.83
N ASN A 536 44.32 -6.98 6.01
CA ASN A 536 45.40 -7.91 6.33
C ASN A 536 44.92 -9.31 6.77
N GLY A 537 43.77 -9.76 6.25
CA GLY A 537 43.20 -11.08 6.55
C GLY A 537 42.45 -11.17 7.88
N ALA A 538 42.27 -10.05 8.58
CA ALA A 538 41.37 -9.96 9.73
C ALA A 538 39.91 -9.80 9.28
N MET A 539 38.98 -10.30 10.09
CA MET A 539 37.55 -10.11 9.89
C MET A 539 37.18 -8.63 10.02
N ILE A 540 36.33 -8.13 9.13
CA ILE A 540 35.83 -6.75 9.16
C ILE A 540 34.31 -6.80 9.32
N PRO A 541 33.72 -6.09 10.30
CA PRO A 541 32.28 -5.96 10.39
C PRO A 541 31.74 -5.02 9.30
N LEU A 542 30.54 -5.32 8.78
CA LEU A 542 29.96 -4.60 7.64
C LEU A 542 29.79 -3.09 7.87
N ASN A 543 29.52 -2.66 9.10
CA ASN A 543 29.38 -1.26 9.50
C ASN A 543 30.67 -0.44 9.45
N GLU A 544 31.84 -1.09 9.54
CA GLU A 544 33.15 -0.43 9.47
C GLU A 544 33.70 -0.37 8.03
N MET A 545 33.03 -1.02 7.07
CA MET A 545 33.42 -0.99 5.66
C MET A 545 33.03 0.34 4.99
N ASP A 546 33.77 0.71 3.95
CA ASP A 546 33.39 1.82 3.07
C ASP A 546 31.98 1.60 2.50
N SER A 547 31.20 2.68 2.41
CA SER A 547 29.82 2.63 1.91
C SER A 547 29.71 2.02 0.51
N GLN A 548 30.73 2.19 -0.35
CA GLN A 548 30.78 1.62 -1.70
C GLN A 548 30.99 0.10 -1.67
N TRP A 549 31.72 -0.42 -0.69
CA TRP A 549 31.99 -1.86 -0.53
C TRP A 549 30.81 -2.57 0.10
N LYS A 550 30.26 -1.97 1.16
CA LYS A 550 29.18 -2.49 2.00
C LYS A 550 28.01 -3.04 1.20
N TYR A 551 27.51 -2.33 0.19
CA TYR A 551 26.38 -2.78 -0.62
C TYR A 551 26.68 -4.03 -1.43
N SER A 552 27.91 -4.17 -1.93
CA SER A 552 28.32 -5.29 -2.78
C SER A 552 28.70 -6.52 -1.95
N VAL A 553 29.43 -6.33 -0.85
CA VAL A 553 29.82 -7.40 0.07
C VAL A 553 28.62 -8.03 0.78
N ARG A 554 27.62 -7.23 1.18
CA ARG A 554 26.40 -7.73 1.86
C ARG A 554 25.66 -8.81 1.06
N ARG A 555 25.78 -8.79 -0.27
CA ARG A 555 25.10 -9.73 -1.18
C ARG A 555 25.81 -11.08 -1.31
N LEU A 556 27.03 -11.22 -0.77
CA LEU A 556 27.77 -12.49 -0.80
C LEU A 556 27.15 -13.46 0.21
N GLU A 557 26.68 -14.60 -0.27
CA GLU A 557 26.07 -15.65 0.54
C GLU A 557 26.96 -16.89 0.60
N THR A 558 27.61 -17.25 -0.52
CA THR A 558 28.35 -18.51 -0.65
C THR A 558 29.86 -18.33 -0.57
N LEU A 559 30.57 -19.27 0.06
CA LEU A 559 32.03 -19.25 0.14
C LEU A 559 32.63 -19.34 -1.28
N GLY A 560 33.54 -18.42 -1.59
CA GLY A 560 34.16 -18.29 -2.90
C GLY A 560 33.39 -17.39 -3.89
N GLU A 561 32.19 -16.92 -3.56
CA GLU A 561 31.42 -15.97 -4.35
C GLU A 561 32.15 -14.63 -4.49
N VAL A 562 32.00 -13.98 -5.65
CA VAL A 562 32.66 -12.71 -5.98
C VAL A 562 31.66 -11.58 -6.19
N THR A 563 32.02 -10.37 -5.77
CA THR A 563 31.19 -9.19 -5.99
C THR A 563 31.22 -8.74 -7.46
N PRO A 564 30.19 -8.02 -7.93
CA PRO A 564 30.33 -7.12 -9.08
C PRO A 564 31.46 -6.11 -8.85
N THR A 565 31.95 -5.48 -9.93
CA THR A 565 33.02 -4.46 -9.87
C THR A 565 32.61 -3.26 -8.99
N VAL A 566 33.42 -2.96 -7.98
CA VAL A 566 33.21 -1.83 -7.04
C VAL A 566 34.18 -0.71 -7.42
N MET A 567 33.65 0.35 -8.02
CA MET A 567 34.45 1.47 -8.49
C MET A 567 34.68 2.51 -7.39
N THR A 568 35.94 2.88 -7.17
CA THR A 568 36.38 3.94 -6.24
C THR A 568 37.16 5.01 -7.01
N ASP A 569 37.65 6.04 -6.32
CA ASP A 569 38.49 7.08 -6.95
C ASP A 569 39.91 6.61 -7.30
N GLN A 570 40.42 5.60 -6.58
CA GLN A 570 41.77 5.07 -6.76
C GLN A 570 41.83 3.87 -7.72
N GLY A 571 40.73 3.14 -7.87
CA GLY A 571 40.69 1.94 -8.70
C GLY A 571 39.39 1.15 -8.58
N ILE A 572 39.40 -0.07 -9.11
CA ILE A 572 38.26 -0.99 -9.10
C ILE A 572 38.58 -2.17 -8.18
N TYR A 573 37.64 -2.50 -7.29
CA TYR A 573 37.74 -3.65 -6.39
C TYR A 573 36.81 -4.78 -6.82
N ILE A 574 37.29 -6.01 -6.68
CA ILE A 574 36.47 -7.23 -6.70
C ILE A 574 36.76 -7.99 -5.41
N PHE A 575 35.73 -8.26 -4.61
CA PHE A 575 35.88 -9.01 -3.36
C PHE A 575 35.41 -10.44 -3.53
N GLN A 576 36.15 -11.39 -2.96
CA GLN A 576 35.77 -12.79 -2.85
C GLN A 576 35.53 -13.15 -1.38
N LEU A 577 34.42 -13.84 -1.11
CA LEU A 577 34.10 -14.31 0.24
C LEU A 577 34.99 -15.49 0.64
N ILE A 578 35.81 -15.34 1.69
CA ILE A 578 36.59 -16.45 2.27
C ILE A 578 35.84 -17.07 3.45
N GLU A 579 35.30 -16.25 4.34
CA GLU A 579 34.65 -16.66 5.58
C GLU A 579 33.62 -15.61 5.99
N LYS A 580 32.49 -16.05 6.56
CA LYS A 580 31.40 -15.19 7.03
C LYS A 580 30.99 -15.65 8.42
N GLU A 581 31.02 -14.74 9.39
CA GLU A 581 30.49 -14.96 10.72
C GLU A 581 29.25 -14.08 10.90
N GLU A 582 28.09 -14.72 11.03
CA GLU A 582 26.80 -14.02 11.16
C GLU A 582 26.59 -13.51 12.58
N THR A 583 25.91 -12.37 12.70
CA THR A 583 25.52 -11.84 14.00
C THR A 583 24.57 -12.77 14.75
N PRO A 584 24.63 -12.81 16.09
CA PRO A 584 23.73 -13.62 16.91
C PRO A 584 22.25 -13.29 16.67
N SER A 585 21.39 -14.29 16.88
CA SER A 585 19.94 -14.15 16.76
C SER A 585 19.35 -13.14 17.76
N PHE A 586 18.14 -12.63 17.50
CA PHE A 586 17.43 -11.71 18.41
C PHE A 586 17.36 -12.21 19.86
N ASP A 587 17.16 -13.52 20.05
CA ASP A 587 17.09 -14.12 21.39
C ASP A 587 18.44 -14.10 22.12
N GLU A 588 19.56 -14.21 21.38
CA GLU A 588 20.92 -14.15 21.92
C GLU A 588 21.31 -12.72 22.26
N ILE A 589 21.05 -11.77 21.36
CA ILE A 589 21.26 -10.33 21.60
C ILE A 589 20.44 -9.88 22.82
N ALA A 590 19.18 -10.31 22.92
CA ALA A 590 18.33 -9.96 24.07
C ALA A 590 18.87 -10.50 25.40
N ARG A 591 19.35 -11.75 25.43
CA ARG A 591 19.95 -12.36 26.63
C ARG A 591 21.28 -11.70 27.00
N GLU A 592 22.09 -11.36 26.00
CA GLU A 592 23.34 -10.64 26.20
C GLU A 592 23.07 -9.25 26.79
N PHE A 593 22.12 -8.51 26.22
CA PHE A 593 21.67 -7.22 26.71
C PHE A 593 21.17 -7.31 28.16
N GLU A 594 20.29 -8.28 28.46
CA GLU A 594 19.76 -8.49 29.81
C GLU A 594 20.87 -8.75 30.84
N ASN A 595 21.89 -9.54 30.47
CA ASN A 595 22.99 -9.89 31.35
C ASN A 595 24.02 -8.77 31.54
N LYS A 596 24.40 -8.05 30.46
CA LYS A 596 25.44 -7.02 30.50
C LYS A 596 24.93 -5.67 30.97
N VAL A 597 23.77 -5.23 30.49
CA VAL A 597 23.27 -3.85 30.66
C VAL A 597 21.93 -3.82 31.39
N GLY A 598 21.06 -4.81 31.16
CA GLY A 598 19.69 -4.80 31.68
C GLY A 598 19.60 -4.84 33.21
N LYS A 599 20.40 -5.67 33.88
CA LYS A 599 20.39 -5.79 35.35
C LYS A 599 20.77 -4.49 36.05
N SER A 600 21.86 -3.84 35.64
CA SER A 600 22.30 -2.57 36.24
C SER A 600 21.32 -1.44 35.98
N MET A 601 20.71 -1.40 34.79
CA MET A 601 19.69 -0.42 34.42
C MET A 601 18.40 -0.55 35.25
N ILE A 602 17.94 -1.78 35.52
CA ILE A 602 16.78 -2.02 36.39
C ILE A 602 17.09 -1.57 37.83
N GLU A 603 18.26 -1.91 38.37
CA GLU A 603 18.65 -1.48 39.71
C GLU A 603 18.69 0.04 39.84
N GLU A 604 19.20 0.74 38.82
CA GLU A 604 19.22 2.21 38.81
C GLU A 604 17.80 2.80 38.69
N PHE A 605 16.96 2.23 37.83
CA PHE A 605 15.56 2.62 37.68
C PHE A 605 14.80 2.46 39.01
N GLU A 606 14.93 1.33 39.70
CA GLU A 606 14.28 1.07 40.98
C GLU A 606 14.77 2.05 42.07
N LYS A 607 16.08 2.29 42.17
CA LYS A 607 16.65 3.27 43.11
C LYS A 607 16.09 4.68 42.89
N ARG A 608 16.03 5.13 41.64
CA ARG A 608 15.50 6.46 41.30
C ARG A 608 13.98 6.52 41.50
N GLN A 609 13.23 5.45 41.24
CA GLN A 609 11.79 5.36 41.53
C GLN A 609 11.51 5.50 43.02
N VAL A 610 12.27 4.82 43.89
CA VAL A 610 12.13 4.94 45.35
C VAL A 610 12.43 6.36 45.79
N LYS A 611 13.52 6.96 45.31
CA LYS A 611 13.90 8.35 45.64
C LYS A 611 12.82 9.35 45.19
N LYS A 612 12.27 9.18 43.99
CA LYS A 612 11.18 10.02 43.48
C LYS A 612 9.91 9.85 44.30
N ALA A 613 9.51 8.62 44.63
CA ALA A 613 8.36 8.35 45.48
C ALA A 613 8.54 8.92 46.89
N GLU A 614 9.75 8.87 47.47
CA GLU A 614 10.06 9.52 48.76
C GLU A 614 9.98 11.05 48.65
N THR A 615 10.41 11.63 47.53
CA THR A 615 10.34 13.07 47.27
C THR A 615 8.91 13.54 47.07
N GLU A 616 8.11 12.78 46.29
CA GLU A 616 6.68 13.02 46.09
C GLU A 616 5.91 12.83 47.39
N LYS A 617 6.25 11.83 48.21
CA LYS A 617 5.62 11.60 49.53
C LYS A 617 5.96 12.72 50.52
N LYS A 618 7.19 13.27 50.48
CA LYS A 618 7.56 14.49 51.22
C LYS A 618 6.86 15.75 50.70
N ALA A 619 6.52 15.81 49.40
CA ALA A 619 5.72 16.89 48.84
C ALA A 619 4.21 16.73 49.10
N LEU A 620 3.73 15.49 49.33
CA LEU A 620 2.32 15.14 49.56
C LEU A 620 1.88 15.13 51.03
N GLU A 621 2.73 15.49 52.00
CA GLU A 621 2.36 15.64 53.42
C GLU A 621 1.36 16.79 53.70
N SER A 622 0.70 17.35 52.68
CA SER A 622 -0.32 18.40 52.84
C SER A 622 -1.72 18.05 52.33
N LYS A 623 -2.01 16.86 51.77
CA LYS A 623 -3.39 16.46 51.43
C LYS A 623 -3.62 14.95 51.56
N GLU A 624 -4.41 14.57 52.58
CA GLU A 624 -5.03 13.24 52.67
C GLU A 624 -6.12 13.08 51.61
N THR A 625 -6.08 12.01 50.82
CA THR A 625 -7.07 10.89 50.79
C THR A 625 -6.88 10.02 49.54
N GLY A 626 -7.09 8.71 49.70
CA GLY A 626 -7.42 7.78 48.62
C GLY A 626 -6.43 6.64 48.42
N GLN A 627 -6.70 5.50 49.06
CA GLN A 627 -6.06 4.22 48.78
C GLN A 627 -6.50 3.70 47.40
N ASP A 628 -5.53 3.51 46.50
CA ASP A 628 -5.60 2.50 45.45
C ASP A 628 -4.26 1.77 45.43
N GLU A 629 -4.26 0.51 45.90
CA GLU A 629 -3.12 -0.39 45.76
C GLU A 629 -2.99 -0.83 44.29
N GLU A 630 -2.32 0.00 43.48
CA GLU A 630 -1.82 -0.44 42.17
C GLU A 630 -0.72 -1.48 42.39
N GLN A 631 -0.98 -2.72 41.96
CA GLN A 631 0.03 -3.78 41.86
C GLN A 631 1.18 -3.29 40.96
N LYS A 632 2.31 -2.93 41.56
CA LYS A 632 3.51 -2.51 40.83
C LYS A 632 4.07 -3.69 40.04
N GLU A 633 3.84 -3.69 38.72
CA GLU A 633 4.49 -4.62 37.78
C GLU A 633 6.02 -4.47 37.87
N LYS A 634 6.73 -5.59 38.10
CA LYS A 634 8.19 -5.62 38.02
C LYS A 634 8.62 -5.37 36.58
N VAL A 635 9.41 -4.31 36.36
CA VAL A 635 9.97 -3.97 35.05
C VAL A 635 10.99 -5.04 34.66
N LYS A 636 10.86 -5.59 33.45
CA LYS A 636 11.82 -6.53 32.85
C LYS A 636 12.33 -5.97 31.53
N THR A 637 13.62 -6.13 31.27
CA THR A 637 14.29 -5.65 30.06
C THR A 637 14.14 -6.59 28.88
N TYR A 638 13.92 -7.89 29.11
CA TYR A 638 13.55 -8.86 28.08
C TYR A 638 12.28 -9.60 28.48
N THR A 639 11.28 -9.58 27.60
CA THR A 639 10.02 -10.28 27.85
C THR A 639 9.54 -11.00 26.60
N LYS A 640 9.21 -12.28 26.75
CA LYS A 640 8.53 -13.08 25.72
C LYS A 640 7.03 -12.89 25.84
N HIS A 641 6.42 -12.19 24.89
CA HIS A 641 4.98 -11.99 24.88
C HIS A 641 4.30 -13.12 24.11
N GLY A 642 3.38 -13.81 24.78
CA GLY A 642 2.45 -14.71 24.12
C GLY A 642 1.50 -13.96 23.18
N PHE A 643 0.51 -14.66 22.61
CA PHE A 643 -0.53 -14.00 21.83
C PHE A 643 -1.28 -12.98 22.69
N LYS A 644 -1.03 -11.70 22.45
CA LYS A 644 -1.62 -10.60 23.21
C LYS A 644 -2.09 -9.52 22.25
N GLY A 645 -3.40 -9.35 22.10
CA GLY A 645 -3.93 -8.22 21.34
C GLY A 645 -4.00 -6.95 22.22
N ARG A 646 -3.65 -5.76 21.71
CA ARG A 646 -4.03 -4.35 22.10
C ARG A 646 -4.51 -3.97 23.53
N TRP A 647 -4.34 -4.76 24.59
CA TRP A 647 -4.84 -4.44 25.94
C TRP A 647 -3.74 -4.29 27.00
N GLU A 648 -2.54 -4.81 26.76
CA GLU A 648 -1.47 -4.89 27.78
C GLU A 648 -0.20 -4.07 27.44
N HIS A 649 -0.06 -3.60 26.19
CA HIS A 649 1.11 -2.83 25.74
C HIS A 649 0.76 -1.42 25.30
N GLU A 650 1.78 -0.56 25.23
CA GLU A 650 1.62 0.79 24.71
C GLU A 650 1.13 0.80 23.26
N ARG A 651 0.43 1.88 22.89
CA ARG A 651 -0.19 2.00 21.55
C ARG A 651 0.85 1.99 20.42
N ALA A 652 2.05 2.53 20.65
CA ALA A 652 3.13 2.56 19.68
C ALA A 652 3.61 1.14 19.36
N VAL A 653 4.03 0.38 20.39
CA VAL A 653 4.49 -1.02 20.29
C VAL A 653 3.44 -1.90 19.61
N THR A 654 2.17 -1.79 20.02
CA THR A 654 1.14 -2.63 19.42
C THR A 654 0.82 -2.27 17.97
N ARG A 655 1.01 -1.01 17.57
CA ARG A 655 0.82 -0.61 16.17
C ARG A 655 1.90 -1.24 15.29
N GLU A 656 3.15 -1.14 15.73
CA GLU A 656 4.30 -1.70 15.02
C GLU A 656 4.22 -3.23 14.92
N ALA A 657 3.95 -3.91 16.03
CA ALA A 657 3.81 -5.38 16.07
C ALA A 657 2.74 -5.92 15.09
N GLN A 658 1.69 -5.13 14.82
CA GLN A 658 0.64 -5.52 13.87
C GLN A 658 1.04 -5.30 12.41
N GLN A 659 1.97 -4.39 12.16
CA GLN A 659 2.49 -4.08 10.82
C GLN A 659 3.57 -5.06 10.41
N LEU A 660 4.47 -5.42 11.33
CA LEU A 660 5.52 -6.40 11.11
C LEU A 660 4.96 -7.79 10.78
N ASP A 661 5.61 -8.46 9.84
CA ASP A 661 5.38 -9.85 9.52
C ASP A 661 6.17 -10.78 10.46
N ARG A 662 5.84 -12.07 10.43
CA ARG A 662 6.49 -13.04 11.31
C ARG A 662 7.96 -13.17 10.92
N GLY A 663 8.86 -13.09 11.90
CA GLY A 663 10.31 -13.12 11.73
C GLY A 663 10.95 -11.73 11.70
N GLU A 664 10.19 -10.70 11.34
CA GLU A 664 10.69 -9.33 11.26
C GLU A 664 10.90 -8.71 12.65
N SER A 665 11.98 -7.92 12.74
CA SER A 665 12.30 -7.08 13.89
C SER A 665 11.85 -5.64 13.62
N SER A 666 11.47 -4.91 14.65
CA SER A 666 11.12 -3.49 14.54
C SER A 666 12.36 -2.60 14.52
N ASN A 667 12.23 -1.46 13.85
CA ASN A 667 13.05 -0.28 14.18
C ASN A 667 12.79 0.18 15.63
N VAL A 668 13.57 1.16 16.12
CA VAL A 668 13.39 1.72 17.47
C VAL A 668 11.99 2.30 17.65
N ILE A 669 11.21 1.73 18.58
CA ILE A 669 9.87 2.22 18.91
C ILE A 669 9.95 3.11 20.15
N GLU A 670 9.68 4.40 19.99
CA GLU A 670 9.59 5.34 21.11
C GLU A 670 8.20 5.31 21.78
N SER A 671 8.18 5.15 23.10
CA SER A 671 6.98 5.08 23.93
C SER A 671 7.06 6.07 25.10
N LYS A 672 5.98 6.19 25.89
CA LYS A 672 6.03 7.06 27.09
C LYS A 672 6.93 6.49 28.18
N LYS A 673 7.06 5.16 28.25
CA LYS A 673 7.85 4.46 29.27
C LYS A 673 9.30 4.19 28.84
N GLY A 674 9.63 4.25 27.55
CA GLY A 674 10.99 3.95 27.07
C GLY A 674 11.08 3.64 25.58
N TYR A 675 12.21 3.06 25.19
CA TYR A 675 12.41 2.51 23.85
C TYR A 675 12.13 1.01 23.83
N HIS A 676 11.53 0.53 22.74
CA HIS A 676 11.17 -0.87 22.56
C HIS A 676 11.69 -1.39 21.22
N LEU A 677 12.20 -2.60 21.25
CA LEU A 677 12.58 -3.39 20.09
C LEU A 677 11.80 -4.70 20.15
N ILE A 678 11.07 -5.03 19.09
CA ILE A 678 10.22 -6.21 19.07
C ILE A 678 10.60 -7.11 17.89
N ASN A 679 10.53 -8.42 18.10
CA ASN A 679 10.63 -9.41 17.03
C ASN A 679 9.38 -10.28 17.01
N VAL A 680 8.65 -10.27 15.89
CA VAL A 680 7.36 -10.96 15.80
C VAL A 680 7.57 -12.46 15.59
N LYS A 681 7.38 -13.26 16.64
CA LYS A 681 7.51 -14.73 16.55
C LYS A 681 6.26 -15.40 15.98
N LYS A 682 5.07 -14.85 16.24
CA LYS A 682 3.78 -15.45 15.86
C LYS A 682 2.73 -14.39 15.51
N LYS A 683 1.93 -14.64 14.48
CA LYS A 683 0.85 -13.75 14.04
C LYS A 683 -0.41 -14.56 13.75
N ARG A 684 -1.56 -14.09 14.23
CA ARG A 684 -2.88 -14.66 13.92
C ARG A 684 -3.85 -13.54 13.64
N THR A 685 -4.56 -13.67 12.53
CA THR A 685 -5.57 -12.69 12.15
C THR A 685 -6.91 -13.40 11.99
N TYR A 686 -7.86 -13.02 12.83
CA TYR A 686 -9.25 -13.40 12.73
C TYR A 686 -10.04 -12.18 12.26
N ARG A 687 -10.77 -12.33 11.18
CA ARG A 687 -11.73 -11.32 10.77
C ARG A 687 -12.99 -11.99 10.27
N GLY A 688 -14.09 -11.30 10.35
CA GLY A 688 -15.32 -11.80 9.79
C GLY A 688 -16.44 -10.82 10.01
N ASP A 689 -17.60 -11.21 9.54
CA ASP A 689 -18.81 -10.44 9.62
C ASP A 689 -19.96 -11.35 10.06
N LEU A 690 -20.86 -10.76 10.81
CA LEU A 690 -22.14 -11.30 11.18
C LEU A 690 -23.19 -10.35 10.64
N PHE A 691 -24.14 -10.89 9.92
CA PHE A 691 -25.30 -10.16 9.44
C PHE A 691 -26.53 -10.96 9.81
N PHE A 692 -27.49 -10.33 10.44
CA PHE A 692 -28.79 -10.90 10.72
C PHE A 692 -29.81 -9.83 10.42
N TYR A 693 -30.80 -10.14 9.60
CA TYR A 693 -31.86 -9.20 9.29
C TYR A 693 -33.14 -9.96 9.00
N THR A 694 -34.23 -9.53 9.64
CA THR A 694 -35.57 -10.06 9.39
C THR A 694 -36.49 -8.90 9.04
N ASN A 695 -37.35 -9.10 8.04
CA ASN A 695 -38.31 -8.09 7.64
C ASN A 695 -39.60 -8.72 7.10
N ASP A 696 -40.70 -8.01 7.29
CA ASP A 696 -41.94 -8.35 6.61
C ASP A 696 -41.79 -8.17 5.09
N GLN A 697 -42.51 -9.00 4.34
CA GLN A 697 -42.65 -8.91 2.89
C GLN A 697 -44.06 -8.43 2.56
N TYR A 698 -44.17 -7.53 1.59
CA TYR A 698 -45.41 -6.89 1.16
C TYR A 698 -45.51 -6.86 -0.36
N SER A 699 -46.73 -6.80 -0.89
CA SER A 699 -46.97 -6.70 -2.34
C SER A 699 -46.48 -5.36 -2.91
N PHE A 700 -45.44 -5.39 -3.76
CA PHE A 700 -44.80 -4.20 -4.35
C PHE A 700 -45.56 -3.60 -5.55
N SER A 701 -46.47 -4.35 -6.19
CA SER A 701 -47.18 -3.95 -7.42
C SER A 701 -48.64 -3.54 -7.22
N ARG A 702 -49.10 -3.42 -5.97
CA ARG A 702 -50.50 -3.08 -5.63
C ARG A 702 -50.60 -1.67 -5.08
N GLU A 703 -51.74 -1.03 -5.34
CA GLU A 703 -52.06 0.31 -4.83
C GLU A 703 -52.11 0.34 -3.30
N GLU A 704 -52.65 -0.72 -2.69
CA GLU A 704 -52.57 -0.99 -1.25
C GLU A 704 -51.58 -2.14 -0.96
N ALA A 705 -50.55 -1.85 -0.17
CA ALA A 705 -49.54 -2.83 0.20
C ALA A 705 -50.11 -3.81 1.26
N THR A 706 -50.28 -5.08 0.87
CA THR A 706 -50.68 -6.15 1.80
C THR A 706 -49.47 -6.98 2.23
N ARG A 707 -49.38 -7.33 3.52
CA ARG A 707 -48.32 -8.21 4.05
C ARG A 707 -48.49 -9.62 3.48
N ILE A 708 -47.57 -10.04 2.62
CA ILE A 708 -47.56 -11.34 1.95
C ILE A 708 -46.70 -12.38 2.67
N GLY A 709 -45.77 -11.97 3.54
CA GLY A 709 -44.87 -12.92 4.20
C GLY A 709 -43.85 -12.27 5.13
N GLN A 710 -42.80 -13.02 5.44
CA GLN A 710 -41.63 -12.59 6.21
C GLN A 710 -40.37 -13.20 5.63
N ARG A 711 -39.29 -12.42 5.56
CA ARG A 711 -37.96 -12.87 5.17
C ARG A 711 -37.00 -12.76 6.36
N THR A 712 -36.14 -13.75 6.51
CA THR A 712 -35.05 -13.77 7.47
C THR A 712 -33.77 -14.19 6.77
N ALA A 713 -32.70 -13.41 6.97
CA ALA A 713 -31.37 -13.71 6.47
C ALA A 713 -30.38 -13.64 7.63
N LEU A 714 -29.64 -14.72 7.86
CA LEU A 714 -28.50 -14.77 8.76
C LEU A 714 -27.27 -15.16 7.95
N ARG A 715 -26.19 -14.40 8.04
CA ARG A 715 -24.91 -14.70 7.41
C ARG A 715 -23.81 -14.55 8.43
N TRP A 716 -22.94 -15.54 8.51
CA TRP A 716 -21.70 -15.49 9.25
C TRP A 716 -20.54 -15.78 8.30
N GLY A 717 -19.73 -14.77 8.05
CA GLY A 717 -18.45 -14.89 7.36
C GLY A 717 -17.30 -14.95 8.37
N HIS A 718 -16.33 -15.83 8.12
CA HIS A 718 -15.11 -15.94 8.89
C HIS A 718 -13.90 -16.09 7.97
N TYR A 719 -12.84 -15.39 8.30
CA TYR A 719 -11.53 -15.51 7.68
C TYR A 719 -10.49 -15.57 8.79
N HIS A 720 -9.66 -16.59 8.73
CA HIS A 720 -8.61 -16.85 9.68
C HIS A 720 -7.32 -17.13 8.92
N SER A 721 -6.28 -16.37 9.26
CA SER A 721 -4.92 -16.59 8.77
C SER A 721 -4.03 -16.99 9.94
N ILE A 722 -3.43 -18.18 9.84
CA ILE A 722 -2.50 -18.73 10.81
C ILE A 722 -1.11 -18.66 10.19
N TYR A 723 -0.23 -17.88 10.81
CA TYR A 723 1.17 -17.83 10.40
C TYR A 723 1.96 -18.94 11.09
N THR A 724 2.45 -19.89 10.31
CA THR A 724 3.18 -21.08 10.74
C THR A 724 4.69 -20.87 10.75
N PRO A 725 5.48 -21.75 11.44
CA PRO A 725 6.94 -21.65 11.52
C PRO A 725 7.68 -21.53 10.19
N TRP A 726 7.10 -22.13 9.16
CA TRP A 726 7.59 -22.11 7.80
C TRP A 726 7.02 -20.96 6.96
N ASP A 727 6.33 -19.96 7.53
CA ASP A 727 5.89 -18.80 6.75
C ASP A 727 6.94 -17.69 6.77
N ASN A 728 7.29 -17.19 5.59
CA ASN A 728 8.19 -16.08 5.35
C ASN A 728 7.70 -15.36 4.08
N ARG A 729 7.57 -14.05 4.14
CA ARG A 729 7.13 -13.24 3.00
C ARG A 729 8.27 -12.97 2.03
N GLU A 730 9.52 -12.82 2.42
CA GLU A 730 10.60 -12.64 1.44
C GLU A 730 10.77 -13.89 0.60
N GLU A 731 10.74 -15.03 1.29
CA GLU A 731 10.71 -16.32 0.67
C GLU A 731 9.30 -16.75 0.29
N GLY A 732 8.20 -16.01 0.39
CA GLY A 732 6.96 -16.32 -0.36
C GLY A 732 6.03 -17.39 0.16
N ARG A 733 6.39 -17.98 1.28
CA ARG A 733 5.64 -19.02 1.98
C ARG A 733 4.34 -18.37 2.48
N LYS A 734 3.20 -18.93 2.08
CA LYS A 734 1.88 -18.32 2.36
C LYS A 734 1.32 -18.90 3.65
N PRO A 735 0.69 -18.07 4.51
CA PRO A 735 0.06 -18.56 5.71
C PRO A 735 -1.12 -19.48 5.38
N LEU A 736 -1.41 -20.37 6.32
CA LEU A 736 -2.60 -21.20 6.27
C LEU A 736 -3.83 -20.30 6.39
N ASN A 737 -4.64 -20.25 5.34
CA ASN A 737 -5.84 -19.43 5.34
C ASN A 737 -7.07 -20.32 5.31
N PHE A 738 -7.92 -20.12 6.32
CA PHE A 738 -9.25 -20.66 6.37
C PHE A 738 -10.25 -19.54 6.10
N MET A 739 -11.19 -19.78 5.20
CA MET A 739 -12.34 -18.92 4.95
C MET A 739 -13.59 -19.76 5.04
N GLY A 740 -14.54 -19.33 5.87
CA GLY A 740 -15.82 -19.97 6.04
C GLY A 740 -16.95 -18.96 5.85
N ARG A 741 -18.07 -19.42 5.33
CA ARG A 741 -19.34 -18.69 5.34
C ARG A 741 -20.47 -19.65 5.61
N VAL A 742 -21.36 -19.29 6.52
CA VAL A 742 -22.64 -19.97 6.72
C VAL A 742 -23.75 -18.95 6.54
N GLU A 743 -24.76 -19.28 5.76
CA GLU A 743 -25.87 -18.41 5.45
C GLU A 743 -27.18 -19.18 5.59
N LEU A 744 -28.12 -18.66 6.38
CA LEU A 744 -29.49 -19.12 6.47
C LEU A 744 -30.35 -18.07 5.75
N GLN A 745 -31.05 -18.48 4.70
CA GLN A 745 -32.06 -17.67 4.05
C GLN A 745 -33.41 -18.35 4.24
N SER A 746 -34.40 -17.60 4.69
CA SER A 746 -35.77 -18.10 4.87
C SER A 746 -36.74 -17.04 4.38
N GLU A 747 -37.58 -17.39 3.42
CA GLU A 747 -38.70 -16.61 2.92
C GLU A 747 -39.99 -17.40 3.18
N ASN A 748 -40.82 -16.91 4.11
CA ASN A 748 -42.08 -17.53 4.47
C ASN A 748 -43.23 -16.69 3.93
N TYR A 749 -43.99 -17.24 2.97
CA TYR A 749 -45.15 -16.59 2.37
C TYR A 749 -46.45 -17.10 3.00
N LYS A 750 -47.46 -16.23 3.05
CA LYS A 750 -48.83 -16.62 3.40
C LYS A 750 -49.44 -17.45 2.28
N GLU A 751 -50.37 -18.32 2.65
CA GLU A 751 -51.12 -19.15 1.72
C GLU A 751 -51.71 -18.33 0.56
N GLY A 752 -51.45 -18.77 -0.68
CA GLY A 752 -51.90 -18.12 -1.90
C GLY A 752 -51.03 -16.96 -2.42
N PHE A 753 -49.89 -16.63 -1.79
CA PHE A 753 -49.01 -15.53 -2.20
C PHE A 753 -47.61 -15.92 -2.70
N GLY A 754 -47.28 -17.22 -2.70
CA GLY A 754 -46.01 -17.77 -3.15
C GLY A 754 -45.63 -19.03 -2.38
N ASP A 755 -44.64 -19.77 -2.89
CA ASP A 755 -44.08 -20.94 -2.19
C ASP A 755 -43.00 -20.48 -1.20
N SER A 756 -43.04 -21.02 0.02
CA SER A 756 -42.06 -20.64 1.04
C SER A 756 -40.75 -21.35 0.79
N GLU A 757 -39.65 -20.61 0.78
CA GLU A 757 -38.30 -21.11 0.54
C GLU A 757 -37.46 -20.99 1.82
N SER A 758 -36.64 -21.99 2.13
CA SER A 758 -35.70 -21.90 3.26
C SER A 758 -34.48 -22.77 3.01
N ALA A 759 -33.28 -22.22 3.12
CA ALA A 759 -32.04 -22.93 2.86
C ALA A 759 -30.94 -22.54 3.84
N ILE A 760 -30.07 -23.49 4.16
CA ILE A 760 -28.78 -23.26 4.85
C ILE A 760 -27.65 -23.55 3.86
N ASP A 761 -26.97 -22.49 3.44
CA ASP A 761 -25.79 -22.56 2.60
C ASP A 761 -24.53 -22.47 3.46
N SER A 762 -23.63 -23.43 3.30
CA SER A 762 -22.36 -23.47 4.00
C SER A 762 -21.22 -23.64 3.02
N PHE A 763 -20.21 -22.79 3.19
CA PHE A 763 -19.00 -22.77 2.39
C PHE A 763 -17.80 -22.76 3.33
N GLY A 764 -16.84 -23.63 3.06
CA GLY A 764 -15.55 -23.65 3.75
C GLY A 764 -14.45 -23.80 2.73
N MET A 765 -13.36 -23.06 2.88
CA MET A 765 -12.19 -23.18 2.04
C MET A 765 -10.94 -23.06 2.91
N PHE A 766 -10.11 -24.07 2.82
CA PHE A 766 -8.78 -24.10 3.41
C PHE A 766 -7.76 -24.02 2.28
N THR A 767 -6.83 -23.09 2.39
CA THR A 767 -5.75 -22.92 1.42
C THR A 767 -4.40 -22.94 2.12
N TRP A 768 -3.46 -23.63 1.49
CA TRP A 768 -2.07 -23.71 1.92
C TRP A 768 -1.19 -23.66 0.68
N GLY A 769 0.00 -23.09 0.77
CA GLY A 769 0.86 -22.98 -0.40
C GLY A 769 2.27 -22.58 -0.03
N SER A 770 3.20 -23.07 -0.83
CA SER A 770 4.64 -22.93 -0.70
C SER A 770 5.17 -22.87 -2.13
N ALA A 771 6.16 -22.06 -2.45
CA ALA A 771 6.93 -22.27 -3.68
C ALA A 771 7.96 -23.38 -3.48
N PHE A 772 8.77 -23.64 -4.49
CA PHE A 772 9.88 -24.59 -4.44
C PHE A 772 11.14 -23.83 -4.80
N SER A 773 12.17 -23.96 -3.95
CA SER A 773 13.53 -23.52 -4.21
C SER A 773 14.32 -24.61 -4.94
N ALA A 774 15.39 -24.24 -5.64
CA ALA A 774 16.34 -25.20 -6.16
C ALA A 774 17.04 -25.94 -5.03
N ILE A 775 17.07 -27.28 -5.10
CA ILE A 775 17.94 -28.10 -4.26
C ILE A 775 19.30 -28.08 -4.95
N ASP A 776 20.26 -27.35 -4.38
CA ASP A 776 21.67 -27.52 -4.75
C ASP A 776 22.30 -28.64 -3.92
N GLU A 777 23.37 -29.28 -4.39
CA GLU A 777 24.02 -30.41 -3.69
C GLU A 777 24.66 -30.01 -2.34
N LEU A 778 24.62 -28.73 -1.99
CA LEU A 778 25.22 -28.11 -0.79
C LEU A 778 24.19 -27.47 0.16
N ASP A 779 22.89 -27.65 -0.08
CA ASP A 779 21.80 -27.04 0.70
C ASP A 779 21.53 -27.81 2.03
N THR A 780 22.60 -28.08 2.79
CA THR A 780 22.55 -28.56 4.18
C THR A 780 23.58 -27.80 5.02
N ASP A 781 23.18 -27.33 6.19
CA ASP A 781 24.12 -26.79 7.19
C ASP A 781 25.08 -27.89 7.71
N ASP A 782 26.10 -27.48 8.48
CA ASP A 782 27.11 -28.38 9.06
C ASP A 782 26.50 -29.45 10.01
N ASP A 783 25.26 -29.26 10.44
CA ASP A 783 24.49 -30.18 11.29
C ASP A 783 23.58 -31.13 10.48
N GLY A 784 23.60 -31.04 9.15
CA GLY A 784 22.80 -31.87 8.24
C GLY A 784 21.33 -31.47 8.13
N ASN A 785 20.97 -30.26 8.58
CA ASN A 785 19.66 -29.69 8.34
C ASN A 785 19.65 -29.01 6.97
N LEU A 786 18.60 -29.25 6.19
CA LEU A 786 18.47 -28.66 4.87
C LEU A 786 18.37 -27.12 4.95
N THR A 787 19.28 -26.41 4.30
CA THR A 787 19.20 -24.97 3.99
C THR A 787 18.62 -24.82 2.58
N PHE A 788 18.01 -23.69 2.24
CA PHE A 788 17.28 -23.56 0.96
C PHE A 788 17.71 -22.34 0.17
N SER A 789 18.16 -22.57 -1.06
CA SER A 789 18.50 -21.55 -2.05
C SER A 789 17.38 -20.51 -2.30
N THR A 790 17.78 -19.28 -2.61
CA THR A 790 16.90 -18.13 -2.93
C THR A 790 16.28 -18.19 -4.34
N GLN A 791 16.69 -19.14 -5.20
CA GLN A 791 16.16 -19.28 -6.56
C GLN A 791 14.95 -20.23 -6.62
N THR A 792 13.75 -19.71 -6.90
CA THR A 792 12.57 -20.58 -7.07
C THR A 792 12.51 -21.32 -8.40
N ILE A 793 12.23 -22.62 -8.33
CA ILE A 793 11.97 -23.51 -9.46
C ILE A 793 10.49 -23.57 -9.83
N GLY A 794 9.54 -23.35 -8.91
CA GLY A 794 8.09 -23.42 -9.18
C GLY A 794 7.23 -23.13 -7.95
N GLU A 795 5.89 -23.19 -8.04
CA GLU A 795 4.94 -22.91 -6.95
C GLU A 795 3.98 -24.06 -6.66
N PHE A 796 3.75 -24.39 -5.38
CA PHE A 796 2.69 -25.29 -4.90
C PHE A 796 1.56 -24.53 -4.21
N LEU A 797 0.34 -24.85 -4.60
CA LEU A 797 -0.87 -24.36 -3.95
C LEU A 797 -1.87 -25.49 -3.77
N GLY A 798 -2.23 -25.75 -2.52
CA GLY A 798 -3.34 -26.62 -2.15
C GLY A 798 -4.57 -25.82 -1.74
N ARG A 799 -5.74 -26.30 -2.14
CA ARG A 799 -7.05 -25.77 -1.77
C ARG A 799 -7.99 -26.93 -1.49
N LEU A 800 -8.56 -26.96 -0.30
CA LEU A 800 -9.65 -27.86 0.08
C LEU A 800 -10.91 -27.03 0.26
N GLN A 801 -11.94 -27.32 -0.52
CA GLN A 801 -13.20 -26.60 -0.54
C GLN A 801 -14.36 -27.53 -0.17
N VAL A 802 -15.28 -26.99 0.62
CA VAL A 802 -16.60 -27.57 0.89
C VAL A 802 -17.64 -26.54 0.50
N ASN A 803 -18.66 -26.95 -0.24
CA ASN A 803 -19.83 -26.15 -0.54
C ASN A 803 -21.07 -27.03 -0.41
N HIS A 804 -21.96 -26.72 0.51
CA HIS A 804 -23.14 -27.51 0.82
C HIS A 804 -24.34 -26.61 0.97
N SER A 805 -25.44 -26.96 0.31
CA SER A 805 -26.72 -26.25 0.37
C SER A 805 -27.77 -27.21 0.89
N LEU A 806 -28.32 -26.92 2.06
CA LEU A 806 -29.39 -27.72 2.66
C LEU A 806 -30.71 -26.98 2.47
N ASP A 807 -31.55 -27.47 1.56
CA ASP A 807 -32.94 -27.01 1.46
C ASP A 807 -33.79 -27.57 2.61
N LEU A 808 -34.48 -26.67 3.32
CA LEU A 808 -35.31 -26.96 4.47
C LEU A 808 -36.80 -27.15 4.10
N THR A 809 -37.19 -26.86 2.86
CA THR A 809 -38.58 -27.04 2.37
C THR A 809 -38.89 -28.49 2.02
N GLY A 810 -37.86 -29.27 1.71
CA GLY A 810 -37.98 -30.67 1.30
C GLY A 810 -38.14 -30.89 -0.21
N GLU A 811 -38.10 -29.83 -1.03
CA GLU A 811 -38.15 -29.94 -2.49
C GLU A 811 -36.82 -30.40 -3.10
N GLY A 812 -35.71 -30.13 -2.40
CA GLY A 812 -34.34 -30.51 -2.75
C GLY A 812 -33.66 -29.47 -3.63
N SER A 813 -32.36 -29.25 -3.43
CA SER A 813 -31.58 -28.28 -4.21
C SER A 813 -31.06 -28.88 -5.52
N SER A 814 -31.25 -28.16 -6.63
CA SER A 814 -30.62 -28.49 -7.92
C SER A 814 -29.17 -28.00 -8.02
N THR A 815 -28.69 -27.29 -6.98
CA THR A 815 -27.35 -26.69 -6.97
C THR A 815 -26.27 -27.77 -6.80
N LEU A 816 -25.13 -27.55 -7.47
CA LEU A 816 -23.97 -28.44 -7.34
C LEU A 816 -23.24 -28.18 -6.01
N GLN A 817 -23.18 -29.21 -5.19
CA GLN A 817 -22.50 -29.23 -3.91
C GLN A 817 -21.15 -29.95 -4.04
N LYS A 818 -20.18 -29.57 -3.21
CA LYS A 818 -18.78 -30.04 -3.23
C LYS A 818 -18.40 -30.54 -1.83
N LEU A 819 -18.19 -31.85 -1.65
CA LEU A 819 -18.19 -32.52 -0.33
C LEU A 819 -17.07 -33.56 -0.12
N PRO A 820 -15.78 -33.18 0.00
CA PRO A 820 -15.14 -31.93 -0.39
C PRO A 820 -14.56 -32.00 -1.83
N GLU A 821 -14.01 -30.89 -2.29
CA GLU A 821 -13.15 -30.78 -3.48
C GLU A 821 -11.74 -30.34 -3.07
N ALA A 822 -10.73 -31.11 -3.45
CA ALA A 822 -9.32 -30.82 -3.27
C ALA A 822 -8.69 -30.43 -4.60
N ASN A 823 -8.04 -29.28 -4.64
CA ASN A 823 -7.26 -28.80 -5.77
C ASN A 823 -5.81 -28.65 -5.31
N ILE A 824 -4.88 -29.18 -6.08
CA ILE A 824 -3.44 -29.08 -5.86
C ILE A 824 -2.83 -28.65 -7.19
N SER A 825 -2.12 -27.53 -7.21
CA SER A 825 -1.44 -27.03 -8.41
C SER A 825 0.04 -26.88 -8.14
N LEU A 826 0.87 -27.42 -9.02
CA LEU A 826 2.29 -27.14 -9.16
C LEU A 826 2.45 -26.27 -10.41
N SER A 827 2.95 -25.05 -10.29
CA SER A 827 3.03 -24.11 -11.42
C SER A 827 4.44 -23.57 -11.62
N ARG A 828 4.77 -23.16 -12.84
CA ARG A 828 6.02 -22.54 -13.27
C ARG A 828 7.25 -23.41 -13.02
N MET A 829 7.12 -24.74 -13.05
CA MET A 829 8.24 -25.65 -12.78
C MET A 829 9.24 -25.62 -13.94
N ARG A 830 10.44 -25.06 -13.74
CA ARG A 830 11.52 -25.05 -14.75
C ARG A 830 12.13 -26.44 -14.89
N VAL A 831 12.10 -26.99 -16.10
CA VAL A 831 12.57 -28.37 -16.35
C VAL A 831 14.09 -28.49 -16.17
N SER A 832 14.87 -27.48 -16.59
CA SER A 832 16.34 -27.46 -16.47
C SER A 832 16.85 -27.54 -15.04
N ASN A 833 16.09 -27.04 -14.07
CA ASN A 833 16.54 -26.91 -12.69
C ASN A 833 16.13 -28.12 -11.82
N LEU A 834 15.41 -29.09 -12.39
CA LEU A 834 15.09 -30.33 -11.68
C LEU A 834 16.31 -31.28 -11.67
N PRO A 835 16.74 -31.81 -10.51
CA PRO A 835 17.94 -32.64 -10.40
C PRO A 835 17.96 -33.84 -11.35
N ILE A 836 16.79 -34.46 -11.56
CA ILE A 836 16.62 -35.63 -12.46
C ILE A 836 16.91 -35.26 -13.93
N PHE A 837 16.67 -34.01 -14.31
CA PHE A 837 16.85 -33.53 -15.69
C PHE A 837 18.12 -32.70 -15.87
N LYS A 838 18.85 -32.32 -14.82
CA LYS A 838 20.11 -31.54 -14.88
C LYS A 838 21.12 -32.20 -15.81
N ASN A 839 21.44 -33.48 -15.59
CA ASN A 839 22.37 -34.25 -16.43
C ASN A 839 21.91 -34.39 -17.89
N ILE A 840 20.59 -34.46 -18.13
CA ILE A 840 20.03 -34.53 -19.48
C ILE A 840 20.18 -33.15 -20.13
N ASN A 841 19.77 -32.08 -19.45
CA ASN A 841 19.89 -30.71 -19.92
C ASN A 841 21.34 -30.36 -20.25
N ASP A 842 22.31 -30.65 -19.38
CA ASP A 842 23.74 -30.35 -19.61
C ASP A 842 24.28 -31.03 -20.87
N ARG A 843 23.83 -32.26 -21.15
CA ARG A 843 24.15 -32.96 -22.41
C ARG A 843 23.45 -32.31 -23.59
N MET A 844 22.18 -31.92 -23.45
CA MET A 844 21.43 -31.26 -24.51
C MET A 844 22.02 -29.88 -24.85
N VAL A 845 22.45 -29.10 -23.85
CA VAL A 845 23.15 -27.81 -24.00
C VAL A 845 24.48 -28.02 -24.71
N LYS A 846 25.30 -28.99 -24.28
CA LYS A 846 26.57 -29.33 -24.97
C LYS A 846 26.37 -29.76 -26.43
N ILE A 847 25.27 -30.44 -26.75
CA ILE A 847 24.91 -30.80 -28.14
C ILE A 847 24.41 -29.56 -28.88
N ALA A 848 23.57 -28.73 -28.25
CA ALA A 848 23.04 -27.50 -28.83
C ALA A 848 24.16 -26.52 -29.17
N ASP A 849 25.15 -26.32 -28.29
CA ASP A 849 26.32 -25.47 -28.55
C ASP A 849 27.14 -25.96 -29.74
N LYS A 850 27.29 -27.29 -29.90
CA LYS A 850 28.01 -27.90 -31.03
C LYS A 850 27.24 -27.85 -32.34
N VAL A 851 25.91 -27.75 -32.30
CA VAL A 851 25.01 -27.75 -33.46
C VAL A 851 24.45 -26.34 -33.71
N ASN A 852 24.89 -25.33 -32.96
CA ASN A 852 24.43 -23.96 -33.10
C ASN A 852 24.88 -23.39 -34.44
N THR A 853 23.96 -22.79 -35.20
CA THR A 853 24.24 -22.26 -36.53
C THR A 853 23.71 -20.84 -36.66
N ASP A 854 24.47 -19.98 -37.33
CA ASP A 854 24.06 -18.60 -37.62
C ASP A 854 23.13 -18.49 -38.84
N THR A 855 22.82 -19.61 -39.49
CA THR A 855 21.93 -19.67 -40.66
C THR A 855 20.46 -19.61 -40.22
N PRO A 856 19.70 -18.55 -40.61
CA PRO A 856 18.34 -18.28 -40.12
C PRO A 856 17.35 -19.46 -40.20
N ILE A 857 17.32 -20.17 -41.33
CA ILE A 857 16.43 -21.32 -41.55
C ILE A 857 16.85 -22.56 -40.73
N LEU A 858 18.15 -22.76 -40.51
CA LEU A 858 18.67 -23.92 -39.78
C LEU A 858 18.63 -23.69 -38.26
N SER A 859 18.44 -22.45 -37.78
CA SER A 859 18.14 -22.18 -36.37
C SER A 859 16.84 -22.84 -35.87
N LEU A 860 15.93 -23.25 -36.77
CA LEU A 860 14.77 -24.10 -36.43
C LEU A 860 15.15 -25.53 -36.03
N LEU A 861 16.33 -25.99 -36.49
CA LEU A 861 16.87 -27.32 -36.25
C LEU A 861 17.92 -27.31 -35.12
N SER A 862 18.16 -26.16 -34.48
CA SER A 862 19.02 -26.09 -33.30
C SER A 862 18.49 -27.04 -32.24
N PHE A 863 19.36 -27.89 -31.71
CA PHE A 863 18.98 -28.93 -30.78
C PHE A 863 18.28 -28.32 -29.54
N PRO A 864 17.05 -28.75 -29.20
CA PRO A 864 16.27 -28.07 -28.15
C PRO A 864 16.89 -28.30 -26.77
N THR A 865 17.15 -27.24 -25.99
CA THR A 865 17.57 -27.33 -24.57
C THR A 865 16.35 -27.30 -23.63
N LEU A 866 16.50 -27.65 -22.35
CA LEU A 866 15.42 -27.61 -21.35
C LEU A 866 15.33 -26.28 -20.58
N GLU A 867 16.22 -25.33 -20.85
CA GLU A 867 16.32 -24.04 -20.15
C GLU A 867 15.10 -23.14 -20.31
N ASN A 868 14.47 -23.19 -21.49
CA ASN A 868 13.24 -22.44 -21.80
C ASN A 868 11.98 -23.34 -21.79
N ALA A 869 12.03 -24.45 -21.05
CA ALA A 869 10.89 -25.34 -20.85
C ALA A 869 10.38 -25.24 -19.41
N SER A 870 9.07 -25.04 -19.28
CA SER A 870 8.37 -25.07 -18.00
C SER A 870 7.19 -26.01 -18.07
N PHE A 871 6.83 -26.62 -16.94
CA PHE A 871 5.56 -27.34 -16.84
C PHE A 871 4.74 -26.91 -15.64
N ASP A 872 3.43 -27.07 -15.78
CA ASP A 872 2.45 -26.98 -14.71
C ASP A 872 1.79 -28.36 -14.55
N LEU A 873 1.49 -28.74 -13.30
CA LEU A 873 0.74 -29.95 -12.95
C LEU A 873 -0.42 -29.57 -12.04
N ASP A 874 -1.63 -29.82 -12.48
CA ASP A 874 -2.86 -29.55 -11.74
C ASP A 874 -3.56 -30.85 -11.38
N LEU A 875 -3.94 -31.02 -10.12
CA LEU A 875 -4.72 -32.14 -9.62
C LEU A 875 -5.99 -31.58 -8.98
N ASN A 876 -7.15 -31.93 -9.53
CA ASN A 876 -8.45 -31.66 -8.92
C ASN A 876 -9.13 -32.98 -8.61
N LEU A 877 -9.50 -33.22 -7.36
CA LEU A 877 -10.25 -34.39 -6.91
C LEU A 877 -11.44 -33.90 -6.10
N GLY A 878 -12.66 -34.25 -6.49
CA GLY A 878 -13.85 -33.79 -5.80
C GLY A 878 -14.95 -34.81 -5.71
N ASN A 879 -15.64 -34.81 -4.57
CA ASN A 879 -16.91 -35.49 -4.39
C ASN A 879 -18.02 -34.47 -4.63
N PHE A 880 -18.71 -34.63 -5.75
CA PHE A 880 -19.76 -33.74 -6.21
C PHE A 880 -21.13 -34.33 -5.86
N PHE A 881 -22.02 -33.49 -5.38
CA PHE A 881 -23.35 -33.91 -4.95
C PHE A 881 -24.44 -32.98 -5.48
N ARG A 882 -25.57 -33.54 -5.87
CA ARG A 882 -26.81 -32.80 -6.17
C ARG A 882 -28.00 -33.54 -5.54
N ASP A 883 -28.89 -32.80 -4.88
CA ASP A 883 -30.12 -33.41 -4.36
C ASP A 883 -31.03 -33.86 -5.50
N ARG A 884 -31.05 -33.08 -6.59
CA ARG A 884 -31.83 -33.37 -7.80
C ARG A 884 -31.06 -33.04 -9.07
N TYR A 885 -31.01 -33.99 -10.00
CA TYR A 885 -30.51 -33.78 -11.35
C TYR A 885 -31.44 -34.47 -12.35
N GLN A 886 -32.16 -33.68 -13.16
CA GLN A 886 -33.26 -34.18 -14.00
C GLN A 886 -34.29 -34.96 -13.14
N GLU A 887 -34.48 -36.25 -13.41
CA GLU A 887 -35.39 -37.12 -12.65
C GLU A 887 -34.70 -37.83 -11.47
N GLU A 888 -33.37 -37.87 -11.45
CA GLU A 888 -32.58 -38.55 -10.41
C GLU A 888 -32.48 -37.71 -9.13
N LYS A 889 -32.53 -38.40 -7.99
CA LYS A 889 -32.37 -37.80 -6.65
C LYS A 889 -31.11 -38.31 -5.98
N ASN A 890 -30.48 -37.46 -5.17
CA ASN A 890 -29.29 -37.75 -4.38
C ASN A 890 -28.10 -38.27 -5.22
N VAL A 891 -27.75 -37.53 -6.26
CA VAL A 891 -26.68 -37.91 -7.19
C VAL A 891 -25.32 -37.54 -6.60
N TYR A 892 -24.56 -38.56 -6.22
CA TYR A 892 -23.14 -38.44 -5.82
C TYR A 892 -22.24 -38.85 -6.97
N LEU A 893 -21.19 -38.09 -7.21
CA LEU A 893 -20.18 -38.34 -8.22
C LEU A 893 -18.79 -38.00 -7.68
N LEU A 894 -17.93 -39.00 -7.54
CA LEU A 894 -16.51 -38.77 -7.35
C LEU A 894 -15.87 -38.57 -8.72
N ALA A 895 -15.19 -37.43 -8.90
CA ALA A 895 -14.53 -37.10 -10.16
C ALA A 895 -13.17 -36.46 -9.89
N GLY A 896 -12.23 -36.70 -10.81
CA GLY A 896 -10.86 -36.23 -10.71
C GLY A 896 -10.29 -35.80 -12.06
N VAL A 897 -9.37 -34.85 -12.04
CA VAL A 897 -8.60 -34.41 -13.20
C VAL A 897 -7.14 -34.24 -12.81
N VAL A 898 -6.25 -34.81 -13.62
CA VAL A 898 -4.82 -34.50 -13.61
C VAL A 898 -4.48 -33.77 -14.90
N GLY A 899 -4.26 -32.46 -14.81
CA GLY A 899 -3.78 -31.60 -15.88
C GLY A 899 -2.26 -31.52 -15.86
N PHE A 900 -1.66 -31.55 -17.05
CA PHE A 900 -0.22 -31.41 -17.26
C PHE A 900 0.01 -30.49 -18.46
N ASP A 901 0.51 -29.29 -18.19
CA ASP A 901 0.80 -28.28 -19.20
C ASP A 901 2.31 -28.17 -19.37
N VAL A 902 2.80 -28.36 -20.60
CA VAL A 902 4.21 -28.17 -20.95
C VAL A 902 4.32 -27.00 -21.90
N ARG A 903 5.06 -25.98 -21.50
CA ARG A 903 5.38 -24.83 -22.32
C ARG A 903 6.85 -24.86 -22.71
N LYS A 904 7.12 -24.67 -24.00
CA LYS A 904 8.45 -24.49 -24.55
C LYS A 904 8.52 -23.16 -25.29
N GLN A 905 9.42 -22.28 -24.87
CA GLN A 905 9.71 -21.03 -25.57
C GLN A 905 11.01 -21.18 -26.36
N SER A 906 10.98 -20.71 -27.61
CA SER A 906 12.11 -20.74 -28.53
C SER A 906 12.21 -19.42 -29.29
N THR A 907 13.43 -19.03 -29.67
CA THR A 907 13.68 -17.86 -30.52
C THR A 907 14.13 -18.32 -31.90
N LEU A 908 13.50 -17.78 -32.94
CA LEU A 908 13.81 -18.05 -34.33
C LEU A 908 14.53 -16.84 -34.92
N LYS A 909 15.79 -17.00 -35.35
CA LYS A 909 16.51 -15.95 -36.09
C LYS A 909 15.88 -15.84 -37.48
N VAL A 910 15.14 -14.76 -37.74
CA VAL A 910 14.54 -14.46 -39.06
C VAL A 910 15.56 -13.76 -39.97
N SER A 911 16.45 -12.95 -39.38
CA SER A 911 17.61 -12.32 -40.05
C SER A 911 18.67 -11.98 -39.00
N SER A 912 19.84 -11.48 -39.41
CA SER A 912 20.91 -11.04 -38.49
C SER A 912 20.48 -10.00 -37.45
N THR A 913 19.36 -9.31 -37.67
CA THR A 913 18.84 -8.25 -36.78
C THR A 913 17.40 -8.50 -36.32
N ARG A 914 16.82 -9.67 -36.63
CA ARG A 914 15.41 -9.95 -36.32
C ARG A 914 15.22 -11.36 -35.80
N GLU A 915 14.48 -11.43 -34.70
CA GLU A 915 14.07 -12.68 -34.07
C GLU A 915 12.53 -12.74 -34.02
N ALA A 916 11.97 -13.94 -34.20
CA ALA A 916 10.59 -14.25 -33.91
C ALA A 916 10.54 -15.17 -32.69
N LYS A 917 9.55 -15.00 -31.82
CA LYS A 917 9.36 -15.90 -30.68
C LYS A 917 8.37 -16.97 -31.07
N LEU A 918 8.74 -18.22 -30.84
CA LEU A 918 7.90 -19.40 -30.98
C LEU A 918 7.58 -19.90 -29.57
N ASP A 919 6.32 -19.85 -29.18
CA ASP A 919 5.82 -20.45 -27.95
C ASP A 919 4.99 -21.69 -28.31
N LEU A 920 5.39 -22.84 -27.81
CA LEU A 920 4.67 -24.11 -27.94
C LEU A 920 4.09 -24.46 -26.58
N ASN A 921 2.80 -24.79 -26.54
CA ASN A 921 2.11 -25.25 -25.35
C ASN A 921 1.45 -26.60 -25.66
N LEU A 922 1.69 -27.60 -24.81
CA LEU A 922 1.02 -28.89 -24.83
C LEU A 922 0.30 -29.04 -23.49
N ASN A 923 -1.01 -29.04 -23.52
CA ASN A 923 -1.83 -29.30 -22.35
C ASN A 923 -2.40 -30.72 -22.46
N THR A 924 -2.32 -31.50 -21.39
CA THR A 924 -2.85 -32.86 -21.32
C THR A 924 -3.64 -33.04 -20.04
N ASN A 925 -4.91 -33.44 -20.16
CA ASN A 925 -5.82 -33.68 -19.06
C ASN A 925 -6.23 -35.16 -19.00
N PHE A 926 -5.99 -35.79 -17.86
CA PHE A 926 -6.51 -37.11 -17.50
C PHE A 926 -7.72 -36.93 -16.61
N VAL A 927 -8.91 -37.18 -17.14
CA VAL A 927 -10.18 -37.02 -16.42
C VAL A 927 -10.71 -38.37 -16.01
N TRP A 928 -11.07 -38.52 -14.76
CA TRP A 928 -11.65 -39.73 -14.18
C TRP A 928 -13.01 -39.41 -13.56
N HIS A 929 -14.00 -40.23 -13.86
CA HIS A 929 -15.32 -40.23 -13.21
C HIS A 929 -15.57 -41.60 -12.62
N ASP A 930 -16.03 -41.66 -11.37
CA ASP A 930 -16.36 -42.93 -10.72
C ASP A 930 -17.52 -43.64 -11.41
N LYS A 931 -18.50 -42.89 -11.95
CA LYS A 931 -19.60 -43.45 -12.71
C LYS A 931 -20.19 -42.48 -13.73
N ASP A 932 -20.91 -43.01 -14.72
CA ASP A 932 -21.77 -42.26 -15.63
C ASP A 932 -23.28 -42.41 -15.30
N ARG A 933 -24.16 -41.87 -16.15
CA ARG A 933 -25.63 -41.93 -16.00
C ARG A 933 -26.22 -43.29 -16.40
N GLU A 934 -25.48 -44.12 -17.11
CA GLU A 934 -25.91 -45.46 -17.51
C GLU A 934 -25.48 -46.53 -16.48
N GLY A 935 -24.68 -46.14 -15.48
CA GLY A 935 -24.22 -46.99 -14.39
C GLY A 935 -22.87 -47.65 -14.62
N ASN A 936 -22.16 -47.32 -15.71
CA ASN A 936 -20.79 -47.77 -15.92
C ASN A 936 -19.87 -47.11 -14.88
N GLN A 937 -18.84 -47.83 -14.44
CA GLN A 937 -17.91 -47.38 -13.39
C GLN A 937 -16.52 -47.07 -13.95
N HIS A 938 -15.79 -46.16 -13.28
CA HIS A 938 -14.41 -45.78 -13.56
C HIS A 938 -14.14 -45.32 -15.00
N ILE A 939 -14.89 -44.32 -15.45
CA ILE A 939 -14.72 -43.72 -16.77
C ILE A 939 -13.44 -42.89 -16.78
N LEU A 940 -12.52 -43.20 -17.70
CA LEU A 940 -11.25 -42.48 -17.87
C LEU A 940 -11.20 -41.84 -19.26
N ARG A 941 -10.96 -40.53 -19.30
CA ARG A 941 -10.79 -39.75 -20.54
C ARG A 941 -9.43 -39.09 -20.55
N ARG A 942 -8.81 -39.05 -21.73
CA ARG A 942 -7.55 -38.37 -21.98
C ARG A 942 -7.78 -37.35 -23.06
N VAL A 943 -7.53 -36.09 -22.75
CA VAL A 943 -7.69 -34.99 -23.69
C VAL A 943 -6.38 -34.24 -23.75
N TYR A 944 -5.94 -33.89 -24.95
CA TYR A 944 -4.75 -33.08 -25.14
C TYR A 944 -5.07 -31.96 -26.11
N ASP A 945 -4.44 -30.81 -25.88
CA ASP A 945 -4.45 -29.70 -26.83
C ASP A 945 -3.02 -29.19 -27.05
N VAL A 946 -2.76 -28.78 -28.28
CA VAL A 946 -1.50 -28.21 -28.72
C VAL A 946 -1.77 -26.82 -29.23
N GLN A 947 -1.06 -25.85 -28.68
CA GLN A 947 -1.07 -24.48 -29.14
C GLN A 947 0.33 -24.06 -29.57
N ALA A 948 0.43 -23.50 -30.77
CA ALA A 948 1.67 -22.94 -31.30
C ALA A 948 1.45 -21.47 -31.62
N ASP A 949 2.23 -20.59 -30.98
CA ASP A 949 2.19 -19.16 -31.17
C ASP A 949 3.52 -18.68 -31.78
N ILE A 950 3.44 -18.04 -32.94
CA ILE A 950 4.58 -17.35 -33.56
C ILE A 950 4.32 -15.86 -33.48
N SER A 951 5.21 -15.13 -32.81
CA SER A 951 5.12 -13.68 -32.67
C SER A 951 6.34 -12.97 -33.26
N ASN A 952 6.07 -11.87 -33.95
CA ASN A 952 7.08 -11.00 -34.51
C ASN A 952 6.78 -9.54 -34.13
N ILE A 953 7.79 -8.87 -33.59
CA ILE A 953 7.72 -7.47 -33.17
C ILE A 953 8.63 -6.66 -34.08
N LEU A 954 8.05 -5.80 -34.90
CA LEU A 954 8.76 -4.85 -35.74
C LEU A 954 8.60 -3.47 -35.16
N PHE A 955 9.68 -2.71 -35.05
CA PHE A 955 9.59 -1.29 -34.72
C PHE A 955 10.54 -0.46 -35.58
N ARG A 956 10.15 0.78 -35.84
CA ARG A 956 10.99 1.78 -36.49
C ARG A 956 10.85 3.11 -35.79
N ILE A 957 11.98 3.80 -35.62
CA ILE A 957 12.03 5.14 -35.05
C ILE A 957 12.25 6.13 -36.20
N TYR A 958 11.34 7.09 -36.33
CA TYR A 958 11.38 8.17 -37.30
C TYR A 958 11.78 9.48 -36.62
N ASP A 959 12.58 10.28 -37.30
CA ASP A 959 12.77 11.67 -36.94
C ASP A 959 11.55 12.48 -37.38
N ILE A 960 10.84 13.08 -36.43
CA ILE A 960 9.69 13.94 -36.69
C ILE A 960 9.89 15.33 -36.10
N SER A 961 11.15 15.76 -35.95
CA SER A 961 11.49 17.07 -35.37
C SER A 961 10.88 18.26 -36.13
N PHE A 962 10.36 18.04 -37.35
CA PHE A 962 9.55 19.03 -38.10
C PHE A 962 8.22 19.37 -37.41
N ILE A 963 7.70 18.51 -36.53
CA ILE A 963 6.50 18.78 -35.72
C ILE A 963 6.94 19.46 -34.41
N PRO A 964 6.55 20.72 -34.16
CA PRO A 964 6.96 21.46 -32.97
C PRO A 964 6.67 20.71 -31.66
N GLY A 965 7.68 20.64 -30.77
CA GLY A 965 7.56 20.01 -29.45
C GLY A 965 7.74 18.49 -29.42
N THR A 966 7.88 17.83 -30.58
CA THR A 966 8.21 16.41 -30.69
C THR A 966 9.69 16.21 -31.04
N ARG A 967 10.25 15.04 -30.74
CA ARG A 967 11.66 14.69 -31.03
C ARG A 967 11.77 13.44 -31.91
N ARG A 968 11.06 12.37 -31.55
CA ARG A 968 11.10 11.09 -32.25
C ARG A 968 9.71 10.47 -32.25
N MET A 969 9.39 9.71 -33.30
CA MET A 969 8.21 8.86 -33.38
C MET A 969 8.64 7.41 -33.47
N ARG A 970 8.10 6.54 -32.63
CA ARG A 970 8.24 5.09 -32.74
C ARG A 970 6.95 4.53 -33.32
N HIS A 971 7.06 3.81 -34.42
CA HIS A 971 5.99 2.95 -34.94
C HIS A 971 6.35 1.51 -34.59
N GLN A 972 5.45 0.81 -33.90
CA GLN A 972 5.61 -0.59 -33.56
C GLN A 972 4.45 -1.40 -34.16
N MET A 973 4.76 -2.61 -34.63
CA MET A 973 3.83 -3.60 -35.14
C MET A 973 4.15 -4.94 -34.48
N ASN A 974 3.16 -5.54 -33.83
CA ASN A 974 3.24 -6.87 -33.27
C ASN A 974 2.28 -7.76 -34.06
N SER A 975 2.82 -8.74 -34.77
CA SER A 975 2.03 -9.75 -35.47
C SER A 975 2.17 -11.08 -34.73
N THR A 976 1.06 -11.73 -34.43
CA THR A 976 1.03 -13.05 -33.80
C THR A 976 0.12 -13.97 -34.60
N VAL A 977 0.65 -15.13 -35.00
CA VAL A 977 -0.12 -16.23 -35.58
C VAL A 977 -0.19 -17.33 -34.52
N SER A 978 -1.40 -17.75 -34.17
CA SER A 978 -1.66 -18.83 -33.23
C SER A 978 -2.37 -19.96 -33.97
N ALA A 979 -1.86 -21.18 -33.86
CA ALA A 979 -2.54 -22.39 -34.30
C ALA A 979 -2.91 -23.21 -33.06
N SER A 980 -4.17 -23.60 -32.95
CA SER A 980 -4.68 -24.42 -31.85
C SER A 980 -5.28 -25.70 -32.41
N TYR A 981 -4.87 -26.83 -31.84
CA TYR A 981 -5.34 -28.16 -32.20
C TYR A 981 -5.72 -28.96 -30.96
N ALA A 982 -6.97 -29.40 -30.88
CA ALA A 982 -7.49 -30.39 -29.96
C ALA A 982 -8.40 -31.33 -30.76
N PRO A 983 -8.18 -32.65 -30.70
CA PRO A 983 -8.98 -33.62 -31.45
C PRO A 983 -10.44 -33.61 -30.97
N ALA A 984 -11.34 -34.08 -31.83
CA ALA A 984 -12.73 -34.32 -31.42
C ALA A 984 -12.74 -35.37 -30.30
N VAL A 985 -13.40 -35.05 -29.20
CA VAL A 985 -13.65 -36.00 -28.11
C VAL A 985 -15.11 -36.39 -28.18
N ASP A 986 -15.38 -37.70 -28.19
CA ASP A 986 -16.75 -38.21 -28.21
C ASP A 986 -17.56 -37.55 -27.09
N ARG A 987 -18.67 -36.91 -27.50
CA ARG A 987 -19.64 -36.35 -26.56
C ARG A 987 -20.49 -37.50 -26.05
N GLU A 988 -19.99 -38.13 -25.01
CA GLU A 988 -20.74 -39.08 -24.21
C GLU A 988 -21.83 -38.30 -23.42
N ASP A 989 -23.03 -38.19 -24.01
CA ASP A 989 -24.21 -37.55 -23.39
C ASP A 989 -24.65 -38.25 -22.09
N ASN A 990 -24.11 -39.45 -21.83
CA ASN A 990 -24.32 -40.23 -20.62
C ASN A 990 -23.42 -39.79 -19.45
N LEU A 991 -22.42 -38.92 -19.63
CA LEU A 991 -21.68 -38.37 -18.49
C LEU A 991 -22.52 -37.35 -17.71
N TYR A 992 -22.34 -37.31 -16.39
CA TYR A 992 -22.91 -36.22 -15.57
C TYR A 992 -22.24 -34.90 -15.93
N PRO A 993 -23.00 -33.81 -16.16
CA PRO A 993 -22.47 -32.53 -16.66
C PRO A 993 -21.83 -31.66 -15.56
N PHE A 994 -21.31 -32.28 -14.51
CA PHE A 994 -20.75 -31.60 -13.34
C PHE A 994 -19.53 -32.35 -12.80
N GLY A 995 -18.59 -31.60 -12.25
CA GLY A 995 -17.26 -32.09 -11.91
C GLY A 995 -16.18 -31.22 -12.57
N PRO A 996 -14.90 -31.56 -12.41
CA PRO A 996 -13.83 -30.86 -13.09
C PRO A 996 -13.76 -31.31 -14.56
N SER A 997 -13.61 -30.35 -15.49
CA SER A 997 -13.37 -30.57 -16.91
C SER A 997 -14.31 -31.58 -17.59
N THR A 998 -15.63 -31.38 -17.45
CA THR A 998 -16.65 -32.29 -17.99
C THR A 998 -16.84 -32.20 -19.50
N TYR A 999 -16.68 -31.00 -20.07
CA TYR A 999 -16.85 -30.72 -21.49
C TYR A 999 -15.52 -30.36 -22.13
N PHE A 1000 -15.14 -31.14 -23.14
CA PHE A 1000 -14.03 -30.84 -24.02
C PHE A 1000 -14.57 -30.61 -25.41
N TYR A 1001 -14.10 -29.55 -26.05
CA TYR A 1001 -14.50 -29.19 -27.40
C TYR A 1001 -13.34 -29.47 -28.33
N GLU A 1002 -13.66 -29.95 -29.53
CA GLU A 1002 -12.71 -29.96 -30.63
C GLU A 1002 -12.22 -28.52 -30.87
N ALA A 1003 -10.93 -28.36 -31.14
CA ALA A 1003 -10.35 -27.10 -31.54
C ALA A 1003 -9.47 -27.33 -32.76
N LYS A 1004 -9.78 -26.69 -33.87
CA LYS A 1004 -8.95 -26.69 -35.08
C LYS A 1004 -8.98 -25.27 -35.63
N ASP A 1005 -8.26 -24.35 -34.98
CA ASP A 1005 -8.37 -22.94 -35.36
C ASP A 1005 -7.04 -22.25 -35.60
N LEU A 1006 -7.08 -21.30 -36.53
CA LEU A 1006 -5.98 -20.41 -36.86
C LEU A 1006 -6.39 -18.99 -36.52
N THR A 1007 -5.68 -18.38 -35.57
CA THR A 1007 -5.90 -17.00 -35.13
C THR A 1007 -4.74 -16.11 -35.56
N TYR A 1008 -5.04 -15.02 -36.28
CA TYR A 1008 -4.09 -13.94 -36.53
C TYR A 1008 -4.45 -12.72 -35.67
N ARG A 1009 -3.48 -12.24 -34.90
CA ARG A 1009 -3.60 -10.99 -34.12
C ARG A 1009 -2.58 -9.99 -34.65
N PHE A 1010 -3.06 -8.78 -34.91
CA PHE A 1010 -2.22 -7.66 -35.32
C PHE A 1010 -2.46 -6.47 -34.39
N ASP A 1011 -1.41 -6.04 -33.71
CA ASP A 1011 -1.36 -4.80 -32.93
C ASP A 1011 -0.38 -3.85 -33.60
N THR A 1012 -0.78 -2.61 -33.85
CA THR A 1012 0.15 -1.55 -34.20
C THR A 1012 -0.07 -0.33 -33.33
N SER A 1013 1.02 0.27 -32.89
CA SER A 1013 1.01 1.46 -32.05
C SER A 1013 1.97 2.51 -32.58
N ILE A 1014 1.56 3.77 -32.45
CA ILE A 1014 2.41 4.93 -32.74
C ILE A 1014 2.62 5.68 -31.43
N GLU A 1015 3.89 5.88 -31.10
CA GLU A 1015 4.32 6.55 -29.89
C GLU A 1015 5.23 7.72 -30.23
N ILE A 1016 5.12 8.84 -29.52
CA ILE A 1016 5.93 10.04 -29.73
C ILE A 1016 6.67 10.39 -28.45
N LYS A 1017 7.93 10.81 -28.58
CA LYS A 1017 8.69 11.40 -27.48
C LYS A 1017 8.70 12.92 -27.64
N THR A 1018 8.20 13.63 -26.63
CA THR A 1018 8.19 15.10 -26.60
C THR A 1018 9.41 15.65 -25.88
N LYS A 1019 9.71 16.94 -26.04
CA LYS A 1019 10.84 17.58 -25.33
C LYS A 1019 10.63 17.66 -23.81
N LYS A 1020 9.37 17.68 -23.34
CA LYS A 1020 9.01 17.85 -21.92
C LYS A 1020 8.86 16.54 -21.15
N ASN A 1021 8.48 15.43 -21.81
CA ASN A 1021 8.23 14.16 -21.13
C ASN A 1021 9.40 13.19 -21.31
N LYS A 1022 9.86 12.57 -20.20
CA LYS A 1022 10.88 11.52 -20.24
C LYS A 1022 10.35 10.22 -20.87
N THR A 1023 9.05 9.93 -20.75
CA THR A 1023 8.38 8.74 -21.26
C THR A 1023 7.72 8.95 -22.63
N PRO A 1024 7.71 7.93 -23.52
CA PRO A 1024 7.02 8.00 -24.81
C PRO A 1024 5.50 8.01 -24.61
N LEU A 1025 4.80 8.83 -25.40
CA LEU A 1025 3.34 8.98 -25.39
C LEU A 1025 2.73 8.19 -26.54
N ARG A 1026 1.88 7.20 -26.23
CA ARG A 1026 1.13 6.46 -27.25
C ARG A 1026 -0.05 7.28 -27.76
N ILE A 1027 0.01 7.67 -29.04
CA ILE A 1027 -1.00 8.53 -29.67
C ILE A 1027 -2.03 7.74 -30.48
N LEU A 1028 -1.66 6.56 -30.98
CA LEU A 1028 -2.52 5.67 -31.73
C LEU A 1028 -2.23 4.23 -31.31
N GLN A 1029 -3.29 3.44 -31.16
CA GLN A 1029 -3.20 1.99 -31.10
C GLN A 1029 -4.31 1.39 -31.95
N PHE A 1030 -3.96 0.46 -32.83
CA PHE A 1030 -4.89 -0.35 -33.60
C PHE A 1030 -4.67 -1.82 -33.24
N ARG A 1031 -5.74 -2.54 -32.92
CA ARG A 1031 -5.71 -3.97 -32.65
C ARG A 1031 -6.79 -4.65 -33.46
N THR A 1032 -6.48 -5.75 -34.11
CA THR A 1032 -7.46 -6.57 -34.80
C THR A 1032 -7.18 -8.06 -34.58
N ARG A 1033 -8.26 -8.86 -34.53
CA ARG A 1033 -8.19 -10.32 -34.42
C ARG A 1033 -9.00 -10.95 -35.55
N LEU A 1034 -8.39 -11.91 -36.22
CA LEU A 1034 -9.00 -12.79 -37.21
C LEU A 1034 -8.90 -14.22 -36.67
N ARG A 1035 -9.99 -14.98 -36.65
CA ARG A 1035 -9.97 -16.41 -36.28
C ARG A 1035 -10.78 -17.19 -37.30
N ALA A 1036 -10.19 -18.27 -37.81
CA ALA A 1036 -10.82 -19.24 -38.69
C ALA A 1036 -10.90 -20.57 -37.95
N ASP A 1037 -12.10 -21.14 -37.89
CA ASP A 1037 -12.40 -22.41 -37.24
C ASP A 1037 -12.62 -23.49 -38.31
N TYR A 1038 -11.91 -24.62 -38.18
CA TYR A 1038 -11.90 -25.76 -39.09
C TYR A 1038 -12.38 -27.04 -38.40
N THR A 1039 -13.11 -26.90 -37.29
CA THR A 1039 -13.76 -28.03 -36.61
C THR A 1039 -14.87 -28.64 -37.47
N ASP A 1040 -15.09 -29.94 -37.30
CA ASP A 1040 -16.14 -30.66 -38.03
C ASP A 1040 -17.52 -30.40 -37.37
N TYR A 1041 -17.51 -30.08 -36.07
CA TYR A 1041 -18.70 -29.71 -35.31
C TYR A 1041 -18.88 -28.18 -35.30
N ALA A 1042 -19.82 -27.70 -36.11
CA ALA A 1042 -20.23 -26.31 -36.14
C ALA A 1042 -20.59 -25.76 -34.75
N ALA A 1043 -19.87 -24.74 -34.27
CA ALA A 1043 -20.44 -23.77 -33.34
C ALA A 1043 -21.73 -23.17 -33.94
N GLU A 1044 -22.66 -22.70 -33.10
CA GLU A 1044 -23.96 -22.16 -33.52
C GLU A 1044 -23.88 -21.38 -34.86
N TRP A 1045 -24.70 -21.79 -35.83
CA TRP A 1045 -24.81 -21.23 -37.20
C TRP A 1045 -23.77 -21.65 -38.24
N ASN A 1046 -22.95 -22.68 -38.01
CA ASN A 1046 -22.06 -23.27 -39.05
C ASN A 1046 -21.12 -22.23 -39.69
N ARG A 1047 -20.55 -21.37 -38.85
CA ARG A 1047 -19.71 -20.23 -39.26
C ARG A 1047 -18.24 -20.66 -39.28
N GLN A 1048 -17.57 -20.47 -40.42
CA GLN A 1048 -16.14 -20.78 -40.56
C GLN A 1048 -15.24 -19.71 -39.94
N TYR A 1049 -15.68 -18.45 -39.91
CA TYR A 1049 -14.87 -17.33 -39.42
C TYR A 1049 -15.57 -16.63 -38.26
N ASP A 1050 -14.82 -16.26 -37.23
CA ASP A 1050 -15.34 -15.41 -36.15
C ASP A 1050 -15.54 -13.97 -36.62
N PHE A 1051 -16.33 -13.20 -35.86
CA PHE A 1051 -16.44 -11.76 -36.10
C PHE A 1051 -15.08 -11.08 -36.00
N ILE A 1052 -14.75 -10.27 -37.01
CA ILE A 1052 -13.53 -9.47 -37.02
C ILE A 1052 -13.79 -8.26 -36.13
N GLU A 1053 -13.11 -8.21 -34.99
CA GLU A 1053 -13.13 -7.07 -34.08
C GLU A 1053 -11.87 -6.24 -34.24
N SER A 1054 -12.04 -4.96 -34.59
CA SER A 1054 -10.95 -4.01 -34.71
C SER A 1054 -11.14 -2.84 -33.76
N ASP A 1055 -10.19 -2.68 -32.83
CA ASP A 1055 -10.13 -1.60 -31.86
C ASP A 1055 -9.13 -0.52 -32.31
N ILE A 1056 -9.56 0.73 -32.29
CA ILE A 1056 -8.73 1.91 -32.53
C ILE A 1056 -8.81 2.78 -31.28
N THR A 1057 -7.68 3.11 -30.69
CA THR A 1057 -7.56 4.09 -29.60
C THR A 1057 -6.68 5.24 -30.07
N ILE A 1058 -7.16 6.47 -29.94
CA ILE A 1058 -6.44 7.69 -30.31
C ILE A 1058 -6.36 8.60 -29.09
N THR A 1059 -5.15 8.97 -28.70
CA THR A 1059 -4.86 9.88 -27.58
C THR A 1059 -4.05 11.06 -28.13
N PRO A 1060 -4.72 12.05 -28.75
CA PRO A 1060 -4.04 13.05 -29.59
C PRO A 1060 -3.25 14.10 -28.79
N LEU A 1061 -3.51 14.24 -27.48
CA LEU A 1061 -2.89 15.26 -26.63
C LEU A 1061 -1.87 14.64 -25.67
N ALA A 1062 -0.72 15.31 -25.50
CA ALA A 1062 0.31 14.89 -24.53
C ALA A 1062 -0.18 14.87 -23.07
N SER A 1063 -1.22 15.64 -22.75
CA SER A 1063 -1.88 15.63 -21.44
C SER A 1063 -2.74 14.39 -21.19
N GLN A 1064 -2.98 13.55 -22.22
CA GLN A 1064 -3.91 12.41 -22.20
C GLN A 1064 -5.35 12.78 -21.82
N LYS A 1065 -5.67 14.08 -21.84
CA LYS A 1065 -7.00 14.60 -21.47
C LYS A 1065 -8.08 14.32 -22.52
N MET A 1066 -7.70 13.99 -23.76
CA MET A 1066 -8.61 13.59 -24.83
C MET A 1066 -8.36 12.14 -25.20
N ASN A 1067 -9.42 11.34 -25.29
CA ASN A 1067 -9.36 9.93 -25.68
C ASN A 1067 -10.50 9.63 -26.65
N ILE A 1068 -10.16 8.99 -27.77
CA ILE A 1068 -11.13 8.50 -28.75
C ILE A 1068 -10.94 6.98 -28.84
N MET A 1069 -12.00 6.24 -28.57
CA MET A 1069 -12.04 4.78 -28.73
C MET A 1069 -13.05 4.43 -29.81
N ILE A 1070 -12.67 3.59 -30.77
CA ILE A 1070 -13.55 3.08 -31.82
C ILE A 1070 -13.38 1.57 -31.86
N ARG A 1071 -14.48 0.82 -31.80
CA ARG A 1071 -14.53 -0.61 -32.09
C ARG A 1071 -15.46 -0.82 -33.27
N THR A 1072 -14.95 -1.45 -34.32
CA THR A 1072 -15.78 -1.95 -35.41
C THR A 1072 -15.84 -3.47 -35.37
N THR A 1073 -16.99 -4.03 -35.70
CA THR A 1073 -17.20 -5.48 -35.80
C THR A 1073 -17.76 -5.81 -37.16
N HIS A 1074 -17.05 -6.65 -37.89
CA HIS A 1074 -17.48 -7.15 -39.20
C HIS A 1074 -17.74 -8.65 -39.14
N ASP A 1075 -18.79 -9.09 -39.80
CA ASP A 1075 -19.08 -10.50 -40.05
C ASP A 1075 -18.46 -10.91 -41.40
N PRO A 1076 -17.34 -11.65 -41.41
CA PRO A 1076 -16.70 -12.11 -42.64
C PRO A 1076 -17.50 -13.21 -43.36
N ASN A 1077 -18.45 -13.86 -42.68
CA ASN A 1077 -19.26 -14.93 -43.26
C ASN A 1077 -20.33 -14.34 -44.19
N GLU A 1078 -20.93 -15.22 -45.00
CA GLU A 1078 -22.00 -14.86 -45.91
C GLU A 1078 -23.31 -14.62 -45.16
N SER A 1079 -23.93 -13.46 -45.37
CA SER A 1079 -25.19 -13.13 -44.72
C SER A 1079 -26.34 -13.93 -45.30
N GLU A 1080 -27.13 -14.58 -44.44
CA GLU A 1080 -28.32 -15.34 -44.85
C GLU A 1080 -29.36 -14.49 -45.61
N LEU A 1081 -29.45 -13.19 -45.30
CA LEU A 1081 -30.48 -12.28 -45.82
C LEU A 1081 -30.23 -11.78 -47.25
N ASP A 1082 -28.97 -11.50 -47.61
CA ASP A 1082 -28.63 -10.88 -48.92
C ASP A 1082 -27.37 -11.46 -49.56
N LYS A 1083 -26.81 -12.54 -49.01
CA LYS A 1083 -25.64 -13.27 -49.53
C LYS A 1083 -24.35 -12.43 -49.64
N LYS A 1084 -24.28 -11.25 -49.00
CA LYS A 1084 -23.05 -10.44 -48.93
C LYS A 1084 -22.16 -10.85 -47.76
N ARG A 1085 -20.84 -10.75 -47.94
CA ARG A 1085 -19.79 -10.98 -46.92
C ARG A 1085 -19.27 -9.67 -46.33
N PHE A 1086 -18.54 -9.74 -45.22
CA PHE A 1086 -17.90 -8.59 -44.54
C PHE A 1086 -18.88 -7.50 -44.09
N LYS A 1087 -20.07 -7.89 -43.63
CA LYS A 1087 -21.05 -6.91 -43.14
C LYS A 1087 -20.62 -6.31 -41.82
N GLN A 1088 -20.71 -5.00 -41.70
CA GLN A 1088 -20.57 -4.35 -40.40
C GLN A 1088 -21.79 -4.67 -39.52
N VAL A 1089 -21.57 -5.46 -38.49
CA VAL A 1089 -22.59 -5.89 -37.52
C VAL A 1089 -22.44 -5.19 -36.17
N GLY A 1090 -21.37 -4.43 -35.97
CA GLY A 1090 -21.18 -3.65 -34.77
C GLY A 1090 -20.32 -2.42 -35.01
N PHE A 1091 -20.66 -1.34 -34.32
CA PHE A 1091 -19.88 -0.12 -34.30
C PHE A 1091 -20.03 0.53 -32.92
N ARG A 1092 -18.92 0.74 -32.23
CA ARG A 1092 -18.89 1.50 -30.99
C ARG A 1092 -17.87 2.60 -31.12
N SER A 1093 -18.24 3.82 -30.77
CA SER A 1093 -17.29 4.93 -30.67
C SER A 1093 -17.52 5.64 -29.34
N ASN A 1094 -16.45 6.05 -28.68
CA ASN A 1094 -16.52 6.93 -27.51
C ASN A 1094 -15.47 8.02 -27.65
N VAL A 1095 -15.89 9.27 -27.56
CA VAL A 1095 -15.01 10.44 -27.53
C VAL A 1095 -15.16 11.06 -26.16
N SER A 1096 -14.05 11.16 -25.41
CA SER A 1096 -14.02 11.85 -24.13
C SER A 1096 -12.97 12.93 -24.11
N TYR A 1097 -13.29 14.04 -23.45
CA TYR A 1097 -12.37 15.15 -23.26
C TYR A 1097 -12.55 15.77 -21.87
N ARG A 1098 -11.44 15.85 -21.14
CA ARG A 1098 -11.37 16.27 -19.75
C ARG A 1098 -10.64 17.61 -19.61
N ARG A 1099 -11.24 18.58 -18.92
CA ARG A 1099 -10.61 19.84 -18.51
C ARG A 1099 -10.89 20.06 -17.04
N GLU A 1100 -10.14 20.96 -16.40
CA GLU A 1100 -10.31 21.23 -14.96
C GLU A 1100 -11.73 21.66 -14.60
N LYS A 1101 -12.37 22.46 -15.46
CA LYS A 1101 -13.73 22.96 -15.25
C LYS A 1101 -14.82 22.12 -15.91
N TRP A 1102 -14.49 21.20 -16.81
CA TRP A 1102 -15.54 20.40 -17.47
C TRP A 1102 -15.01 19.12 -18.09
N ASP A 1103 -15.87 18.11 -18.08
CA ASP A 1103 -15.62 16.80 -18.61
C ASP A 1103 -16.77 16.43 -19.57
N PHE A 1104 -16.42 15.96 -20.76
CA PHE A 1104 -17.38 15.60 -21.80
C PHE A 1104 -17.12 14.17 -22.27
N SER A 1105 -18.18 13.41 -22.53
CA SER A 1105 -18.13 12.10 -23.17
C SER A 1105 -19.33 11.92 -24.10
N LEU A 1106 -19.05 11.45 -25.32
CA LEU A 1106 -20.06 11.07 -26.30
C LEU A 1106 -19.78 9.66 -26.81
N GLY A 1107 -20.68 8.75 -26.49
CA GLY A 1107 -20.69 7.36 -26.92
C GLY A 1107 -21.73 7.10 -27.99
N ASN A 1108 -21.41 6.24 -28.95
CA ASN A 1108 -22.35 5.61 -29.86
C ASN A 1108 -22.07 4.11 -29.80
N SER A 1109 -23.12 3.30 -29.68
CA SER A 1109 -23.03 1.86 -29.75
C SER A 1109 -24.14 1.31 -30.64
N PHE A 1110 -23.76 0.63 -31.71
CA PHE A 1110 -24.60 -0.15 -32.59
C PHE A 1110 -24.16 -1.61 -32.53
N SER A 1111 -25.11 -2.54 -32.40
CA SER A 1111 -24.86 -3.97 -32.46
C SER A 1111 -26.04 -4.69 -33.12
N LYS A 1112 -25.73 -5.56 -34.06
CA LYS A 1112 -26.62 -6.49 -34.77
C LYS A 1112 -25.94 -7.87 -34.85
N ARG A 1113 -25.39 -8.34 -33.72
CA ARG A 1113 -24.80 -9.69 -33.61
C ARG A 1113 -25.84 -10.79 -33.39
N ILE A 1114 -26.99 -10.43 -32.82
CA ILE A 1114 -28.15 -11.31 -32.57
C ILE A 1114 -29.28 -10.85 -33.52
N SER A 1115 -30.36 -11.62 -33.62
CA SER A 1115 -31.56 -11.31 -34.41
C SER A 1115 -32.16 -9.91 -34.18
N ARG A 1116 -31.93 -9.30 -33.01
CA ARG A 1116 -32.37 -7.93 -32.68
C ARG A 1116 -31.22 -6.93 -32.80
N ALA A 1117 -31.43 -5.88 -33.59
CA ALA A 1117 -30.53 -4.74 -33.63
C ALA A 1117 -30.70 -3.88 -32.37
N SER A 1118 -29.61 -3.27 -31.90
CA SER A 1118 -29.61 -2.24 -30.86
C SER A 1118 -28.74 -1.07 -31.31
N ARG A 1119 -29.20 0.16 -31.06
CA ARG A 1119 -28.40 1.37 -31.31
C ARG A 1119 -28.70 2.42 -30.26
N ARG A 1120 -27.67 2.80 -29.50
CA ARG A 1120 -27.74 3.79 -28.43
C ARG A 1120 -26.68 4.86 -28.61
N ILE A 1121 -27.04 6.08 -28.27
CA ILE A 1121 -26.13 7.22 -28.18
C ILE A 1121 -26.14 7.70 -26.74
N ASN A 1122 -24.97 7.73 -26.10
CA ASN A 1122 -24.80 8.13 -24.72
C ASN A 1122 -24.07 9.47 -24.70
N PHE A 1123 -24.61 10.44 -23.97
CA PHE A 1123 -24.01 11.75 -23.76
C PHE A 1123 -23.82 11.97 -22.27
N SER A 1124 -22.64 12.45 -21.88
CA SER A 1124 -22.33 12.88 -20.52
C SER A 1124 -21.55 14.18 -20.57
N PHE A 1125 -21.96 15.14 -19.76
CA PHE A 1125 -21.29 16.43 -19.63
C PHE A 1125 -21.33 16.88 -18.18
N GLN A 1126 -20.16 17.09 -17.60
CA GLN A 1126 -19.99 17.55 -16.24
C GLN A 1126 -19.30 18.91 -16.28
N PHE A 1127 -19.87 19.91 -15.60
CA PHE A 1127 -19.37 21.27 -15.59
C PHE A 1127 -19.21 21.77 -14.16
N ARG A 1128 -17.98 22.13 -13.81
CA ARG A 1128 -17.56 22.66 -12.52
C ARG A 1128 -16.98 24.07 -12.72
N PRO A 1129 -17.81 25.12 -12.83
CA PRO A 1129 -17.32 26.49 -13.06
C PRO A 1129 -16.39 26.98 -11.93
N ASN A 1130 -16.58 26.47 -10.70
CA ASN A 1130 -15.76 26.71 -9.51
C ASN A 1130 -15.88 25.53 -8.53
N SER A 1131 -15.21 25.60 -7.38
CA SER A 1131 -15.23 24.55 -6.33
C SER A 1131 -16.58 24.37 -5.63
N LEU A 1132 -17.52 25.30 -5.82
CA LEU A 1132 -18.79 25.35 -5.10
C LEU A 1132 -19.96 24.82 -5.94
N ILE A 1133 -19.85 24.76 -7.26
CA ILE A 1133 -20.95 24.41 -8.17
C ILE A 1133 -20.51 23.31 -9.12
N GLU A 1134 -21.35 22.30 -9.27
CA GLU A 1134 -21.16 21.18 -10.18
C GLU A 1134 -22.49 20.86 -10.90
N ILE A 1135 -22.45 20.75 -12.22
CA ILE A 1135 -23.61 20.43 -13.06
C ILE A 1135 -23.30 19.15 -13.83
N ASP A 1136 -24.07 18.10 -13.61
CA ASP A 1136 -23.97 16.83 -14.32
C ASP A 1136 -25.16 16.63 -15.25
N LEU A 1137 -24.90 16.55 -16.55
CA LEU A 1137 -25.88 16.24 -17.57
C LEU A 1137 -25.59 14.85 -18.15
N GLY A 1138 -26.63 14.04 -18.32
CA GLY A 1138 -26.55 12.72 -18.93
C GLY A 1138 -27.75 12.47 -19.83
N ALA A 1139 -27.55 11.83 -20.97
CA ALA A 1139 -28.66 11.41 -21.83
C ALA A 1139 -28.31 10.14 -22.60
N ASP A 1140 -29.23 9.17 -22.57
CA ASP A 1140 -29.15 7.95 -23.37
C ASP A 1140 -30.30 7.94 -24.38
N TYR A 1141 -29.97 8.07 -25.65
CA TYR A 1141 -30.93 8.05 -26.74
C TYR A 1141 -30.93 6.69 -27.43
N ASP A 1142 -32.10 6.03 -27.46
CA ASP A 1142 -32.29 4.82 -28.24
C ASP A 1142 -32.71 5.20 -29.67
N TRP A 1143 -31.83 4.94 -30.62
CA TRP A 1143 -32.01 5.36 -32.00
C TRP A 1143 -33.06 4.51 -32.74
N ILE A 1144 -33.30 3.27 -32.30
CA ILE A 1144 -34.27 2.37 -32.93
C ILE A 1144 -35.68 2.76 -32.51
N GLU A 1145 -35.89 2.95 -31.20
CA GLU A 1145 -37.16 3.36 -30.63
C GLU A 1145 -37.44 4.86 -30.85
N LYS A 1146 -36.43 5.63 -31.30
CA LYS A 1146 -36.46 7.08 -31.55
C LYS A 1146 -36.83 7.91 -30.33
N GLN A 1147 -36.43 7.46 -29.15
CA GLN A 1147 -36.77 8.08 -27.86
C GLN A 1147 -35.57 8.08 -26.92
N PHE A 1148 -35.57 9.00 -25.95
CA PHE A 1148 -34.61 8.91 -24.84
C PHE A 1148 -34.99 7.76 -23.93
N TYR A 1149 -34.06 6.82 -23.76
CA TYR A 1149 -34.13 5.79 -22.74
C TYR A 1149 -33.87 6.40 -21.36
N SER A 1150 -32.88 7.30 -21.23
CA SER A 1150 -32.61 8.02 -19.98
C SER A 1150 -32.23 9.48 -20.24
N GLN A 1151 -32.57 10.35 -19.30
CA GLN A 1151 -32.12 11.74 -19.23
C GLN A 1151 -31.87 12.07 -17.76
N ARG A 1152 -30.73 12.68 -17.46
CA ARG A 1152 -30.35 13.08 -16.10
C ARG A 1152 -29.81 14.49 -16.12
N MET A 1153 -30.23 15.28 -15.15
CA MET A 1153 -29.63 16.56 -14.83
C MET A 1153 -29.47 16.65 -13.32
N THR A 1154 -28.25 16.85 -12.84
CA THR A 1154 -27.95 17.09 -11.43
C THR A 1154 -27.24 18.42 -11.30
N LEU A 1155 -27.78 19.32 -10.47
CA LEU A 1155 -27.11 20.52 -10.00
C LEU A 1155 -26.70 20.30 -8.56
N ARG A 1156 -25.41 20.44 -8.27
CA ARG A 1156 -24.85 20.37 -6.94
C ARG A 1156 -24.25 21.73 -6.57
N ARG A 1157 -24.51 22.16 -5.34
CA ARG A 1157 -23.91 23.35 -4.73
C ARG A 1157 -23.34 23.00 -3.36
N ASN A 1158 -22.03 22.98 -3.25
CA ASN A 1158 -21.30 22.72 -2.01
C ASN A 1158 -20.78 24.04 -1.42
N LEU A 1159 -21.21 24.38 -0.21
CA LEU A 1159 -20.76 25.58 0.53
C LEU A 1159 -19.91 25.22 1.76
N ASN A 1160 -19.32 24.01 1.81
CA ASN A 1160 -18.53 23.41 2.90
C ASN A 1160 -19.29 23.16 4.22
N VAL A 1161 -20.33 23.94 4.48
CA VAL A 1161 -21.23 23.87 5.64
C VAL A 1161 -22.49 23.07 5.32
N TRP A 1162 -22.95 23.14 4.07
CA TRP A 1162 -24.05 22.35 3.52
C TRP A 1162 -23.83 22.08 2.02
N ASP A 1163 -24.38 20.96 1.54
CA ASP A 1163 -24.31 20.50 0.16
C ASP A 1163 -25.74 20.29 -0.37
N LEU A 1164 -26.14 21.13 -1.31
CA LEU A 1164 -27.42 21.06 -2.01
C LEU A 1164 -27.26 20.24 -3.27
N ARG A 1165 -28.18 19.31 -3.51
CA ARG A 1165 -28.25 18.49 -4.72
C ARG A 1165 -29.67 18.49 -5.25
N ILE A 1166 -29.87 19.06 -6.43
CA ILE A 1166 -31.12 19.00 -7.18
C ILE A 1166 -30.89 18.05 -8.34
N SER A 1167 -31.64 16.94 -8.42
CA SER A 1167 -31.50 15.97 -9.51
C SER A 1167 -32.84 15.67 -10.16
N TRP A 1168 -32.89 15.77 -11.47
CA TRP A 1168 -33.99 15.27 -12.29
C TRP A 1168 -33.49 14.07 -13.09
N HIS A 1169 -34.29 13.00 -13.11
CA HIS A 1169 -33.94 11.76 -13.78
C HIS A 1169 -35.17 11.15 -14.44
N ARG A 1170 -35.17 11.04 -15.77
CA ARG A 1170 -36.18 10.30 -16.54
C ARG A 1170 -35.54 9.02 -17.06
N VAL A 1171 -36.16 7.87 -16.84
CA VAL A 1171 -35.67 6.57 -17.33
C VAL A 1171 -36.82 5.71 -17.87
N GLY A 1172 -36.59 4.91 -18.91
CA GLY A 1172 -37.58 4.03 -19.54
C GLY A 1172 -38.08 4.52 -20.91
N ILE A 1173 -38.83 3.66 -21.60
CA ILE A 1173 -39.34 3.89 -22.97
C ILE A 1173 -40.85 3.92 -22.94
N LYS A 1174 -41.45 4.92 -23.61
CA LYS A 1174 -42.91 5.05 -23.63
C LYS A 1174 -43.50 4.03 -24.60
N ARG A 1175 -44.18 3.02 -24.08
CA ARG A 1175 -44.88 1.98 -24.86
C ARG A 1175 -46.37 1.97 -24.52
N ARG A 1176 -47.19 1.30 -25.34
CA ARG A 1176 -48.61 1.12 -25.04
C ARG A 1176 -48.78 0.26 -23.76
N PRO A 1177 -49.74 0.56 -22.88
CA PRO A 1177 -50.04 -0.28 -21.72
C PRO A 1177 -50.26 -1.74 -22.13
N PRO A 1178 -49.82 -2.73 -21.31
CA PRO A 1178 -49.23 -2.60 -19.97
C PRO A 1178 -47.70 -2.36 -19.96
N TYR A 1179 -47.04 -2.23 -21.12
CA TYR A 1179 -45.57 -2.21 -21.22
C TYR A 1179 -44.91 -0.83 -21.02
N ASN A 1180 -45.66 0.17 -20.54
CA ASN A 1180 -45.13 1.50 -20.27
C ASN A 1180 -44.26 1.46 -19.00
N ASN A 1181 -42.95 1.69 -19.16
CA ASN A 1181 -42.00 1.64 -18.06
C ASN A 1181 -41.24 2.96 -17.87
N VAL A 1182 -41.81 4.08 -18.33
CA VAL A 1182 -41.22 5.42 -18.12
C VAL A 1182 -41.42 5.85 -16.67
N ARG A 1183 -40.31 6.06 -15.98
CA ARG A 1183 -40.20 6.66 -14.64
C ARG A 1183 -39.59 8.04 -14.75
N GLN A 1184 -40.11 8.99 -13.99
CA GLN A 1184 -39.60 10.36 -13.89
C GLN A 1184 -39.43 10.72 -12.42
N ASP A 1185 -38.20 10.82 -11.97
CA ASP A 1185 -37.88 11.18 -10.60
C ASP A 1185 -37.39 12.62 -10.56
N PHE A 1186 -37.94 13.42 -9.66
CA PHE A 1186 -37.44 14.75 -9.36
C PHE A 1186 -37.03 14.79 -7.90
N THR A 1187 -35.78 15.15 -7.61
CA THR A 1187 -35.21 15.11 -6.26
C THR A 1187 -34.56 16.43 -5.90
N PHE A 1188 -34.79 16.84 -4.66
CA PHE A 1188 -34.22 18.00 -4.01
C PHE A 1188 -33.62 17.55 -2.69
N GLN A 1189 -32.29 17.63 -2.54
CA GLN A 1189 -31.59 17.08 -1.38
C GLN A 1189 -30.68 18.12 -0.75
N LEU A 1190 -30.74 18.20 0.58
CA LEU A 1190 -29.96 19.09 1.43
C LEU A 1190 -29.10 18.26 2.40
N ASN A 1191 -27.79 18.35 2.31
CA ASN A 1191 -26.86 17.66 3.19
C ASN A 1191 -26.19 18.67 4.13
N LEU A 1192 -26.18 18.46 5.44
CA LEU A 1192 -25.42 19.30 6.37
C LEU A 1192 -24.04 18.67 6.56
N LEU A 1193 -22.98 19.30 6.05
CA LEU A 1193 -21.66 18.67 5.92
C LEU A 1193 -20.93 18.48 7.26
N ALA A 1194 -21.26 19.28 8.27
CA ALA A 1194 -20.68 19.16 9.61
C ALA A 1194 -21.28 18.02 10.45
N ASP A 1195 -22.38 17.39 10.01
CA ASP A 1195 -22.96 16.23 10.65
C ASP A 1195 -23.20 15.10 9.63
N PRO A 1196 -22.30 14.11 9.51
CA PRO A 1196 -22.45 13.03 8.55
C PRO A 1196 -23.73 12.19 8.73
N ALA A 1197 -24.44 12.34 9.87
CA ALA A 1197 -25.69 11.66 10.16
C ALA A 1197 -26.95 12.43 9.72
N VAL A 1198 -26.84 13.69 9.26
CA VAL A 1198 -28.00 14.54 8.96
C VAL A 1198 -27.93 15.10 7.55
N ALA A 1199 -28.42 14.32 6.60
CA ALA A 1199 -28.95 14.84 5.34
C ALA A 1199 -30.46 14.69 5.30
N VAL A 1200 -31.12 15.56 4.54
CA VAL A 1200 -32.56 15.56 4.34
C VAL A 1200 -32.82 15.79 2.85
N GLY A 1201 -33.58 14.92 2.20
CA GLY A 1201 -34.04 15.11 0.84
C GLY A 1201 -35.54 15.05 0.73
N LEU A 1202 -36.09 15.82 -0.20
CA LEU A 1202 -37.44 15.74 -0.71
C LEU A 1202 -37.35 15.20 -2.14
N GLY A 1203 -38.16 14.24 -2.53
CA GLY A 1203 -38.17 13.76 -3.90
C GLY A 1203 -39.54 13.28 -4.32
N TYR A 1204 -39.95 13.69 -5.51
CA TYR A 1204 -41.13 13.24 -6.20
C TYR A 1204 -40.84 11.94 -6.97
N ASP A 1205 -41.64 10.91 -6.71
CA ASP A 1205 -41.62 9.66 -7.45
C ASP A 1205 -42.82 9.61 -8.40
N ALA A 1206 -42.56 9.66 -9.71
CA ALA A 1206 -43.64 9.62 -10.70
C ALA A 1206 -44.27 8.23 -10.88
N THR A 1207 -43.69 7.14 -10.36
CA THR A 1207 -44.37 5.83 -10.42
C THR A 1207 -45.59 5.78 -9.50
N THR A 1208 -45.54 6.51 -8.39
CA THR A 1208 -46.62 6.60 -7.41
C THR A 1208 -47.29 7.96 -7.37
N GLU A 1209 -46.82 8.91 -8.17
CA GLU A 1209 -47.26 10.32 -8.20
C GLU A 1209 -47.22 11.00 -6.83
N THR A 1210 -46.23 10.67 -6.00
CA THR A 1210 -46.14 11.17 -4.61
C THR A 1210 -44.84 11.91 -4.33
N TRP A 1211 -44.94 12.92 -3.46
CA TRP A 1211 -43.78 13.55 -2.84
C TRP A 1211 -43.35 12.77 -1.60
N GLY A 1212 -42.08 12.38 -1.57
CA GLY A 1212 -41.41 11.81 -0.42
C GLY A 1212 -40.46 12.80 0.24
N PHE A 1213 -40.26 12.64 1.53
CA PHE A 1213 -39.25 13.28 2.37
C PHE A 1213 -38.35 12.16 2.88
N ARG A 1214 -37.05 12.33 3.07
CA ARG A 1214 -36.17 11.32 3.67
C ARG A 1214 -35.04 11.99 4.41
N SER A 1215 -34.66 11.51 5.59
CA SER A 1215 -33.32 11.73 6.10
C SER A 1215 -32.36 10.67 5.58
N LEU A 1216 -31.18 11.12 5.19
CA LEU A 1216 -30.15 10.35 4.50
C LEU A 1216 -28.83 10.48 5.28
N PRO A 1217 -27.91 9.50 5.19
CA PRO A 1217 -26.52 9.75 5.52
C PRO A 1217 -25.94 10.80 4.57
N VAL A 1218 -25.04 11.65 5.07
CA VAL A 1218 -24.41 12.68 4.24
C VAL A 1218 -23.64 12.04 3.09
N GLY A 1219 -23.84 12.59 1.88
CA GLY A 1219 -23.19 12.13 0.65
C GLY A 1219 -23.94 11.01 -0.10
N VAL A 1220 -24.95 10.38 0.50
CA VAL A 1220 -25.77 9.37 -0.18
C VAL A 1220 -26.88 10.06 -0.98
N PRO A 1221 -27.02 9.84 -2.30
CA PRO A 1221 -28.06 10.50 -3.08
C PRO A 1221 -29.46 9.96 -2.71
N TYR A 1222 -30.49 10.80 -2.80
CA TYR A 1222 -31.88 10.45 -2.50
C TYR A 1222 -32.35 9.14 -3.17
N ASN A 1223 -31.89 8.88 -4.39
CA ASN A 1223 -32.26 7.70 -5.18
C ASN A 1223 -31.45 6.43 -4.86
N ALA A 1224 -30.46 6.46 -3.96
CA ALA A 1224 -29.61 5.29 -3.68
C ALA A 1224 -30.32 4.16 -2.91
N PHE A 1225 -31.43 4.46 -2.22
CA PHE A 1225 -32.15 3.48 -1.40
C PHE A 1225 -33.43 2.96 -2.06
N GLY A 1226 -33.38 2.75 -3.37
CA GLY A 1226 -34.49 2.27 -4.19
C GLY A 1226 -33.99 1.66 -5.50
N VAL A 1227 -33.20 0.59 -5.37
CA VAL A 1227 -32.90 -0.40 -6.40
C VAL A 1227 -33.00 -1.78 -5.75
#